data_AF-A0AAN6VUU1-F1
#
_entry.id   AF-A0AAN6VUU1-F1
#
_cell.length_a   1.000
_cell.length_b   1.000
_cell.length_c   1.000
_cell.angle_alpha   90.00
_cell.angle_beta   90.00
_cell.angle_gamma   90.00
#
_symmetry.space_group_name_H-M   'P 1'
#
loop_
_entity.id
_entity.type
_entity.pdbx_description
1 polymer ?
#
loop_
_entity_poly.entity_id
_entity_poly.type
_entity_poly.pdbx_seq_one_letter_code
_entity_poly.pdbx_strand_id
1 'polypeptide(L)'
;MPPTRPPEKRQASLTSFFTINGLSKKHPSFSGGAAAANKNKDSEKEKEGERERESDNAASSVASPIPARPRKRPLQENTGTGSGNERSTRAAKRAKSASASDDDAEDVSRASAKIAPVRASIVETSSTSSRTERYAYDADRSALLGSPGRDGDHEDAAVKRKKEELHRKFVRKLGHPDSLSMLRRRELHGESDRPGLDGDEEEGGADAEEDEPSPPTKTKKKGAKTGKLTPMEIQFLDIKRKHMDTVLVVEVGYKFRFFGDDARIAAKELSIVCIPGKFRFDERHLDRFASASIPVHRLNVHVKRLVAAGHKVGVVRQLETAALKKAGDNRNAPFVRKLTNVYTKGTYIDETGELDQPAEGTGAPAGGYLLCLTESSAKGSGTDEKVDVGIIAVQPATGDIIYDDFEDGFMRREIETRLLHISPCELVIVGELSKATDKLVQHLAGSSTNVFGDRTRVERVPQSKTMATEACSHVTQFYAGKAKDNDERSASLLDKVLKLPKSVTTCLSAMITHLTEYGLEHIFDLTKYFQSFSTRQHMLINGTTLESLEVYRNATDQSEKGSLLWALDKTRTRPGRRLLRKWIGRPLLDRERLEERVTAVEELLENQSTIKVDKLGGLLNSIKADLERSLIRIYYGKCTRPELLSTLQTLQRIAIEFSRVKTPADTGFKSCLIGDAICSLPSIGDIVNAYLDKINAEAARKDDKYTFFRDDEETEDITNHKLGIVAVEADLDVHRKDAAAKLSKKTPVTYVTVSGIEYLIEVPNTDLKHVPASWAKISGTKKLSRFHTPEVMRLMSERDQHREALAAACDTAFTDLLTSIAAEYQPLRDAVASLATIDCLLSLAQVATLPGYSKPTFLPSTTPPTISITSGRHPIAEHTLPDGYIPFTTSLASPAPLAQLITGPNMGGKSSYVRAVALLVLLAQTGSYVPAAAMSLTLADAIYTRMGARDNLFAGESTFMVEVSETAAILRGATPRSLVILDELGRGTSTHDGAAIAHAVLDHVVRDTRCLTLFITHYQSLARVAAGLGDGRVRCVHMRFEATTSKTDDDNNDNDDDDKDKEITFLYQVADGVAHRSYGLNVARLAHIPRRVLDVAARKSREMEEAVKARRLQGAVRLLGGIVKGGSGGDEENQLDHLVSSIEQL
;
A
#
# COMPACT_ATOMS: atom_id res chain seq x y z
N MET A 1 42.64 5.81 45.09
CA MET A 1 42.12 4.43 45.12
C MET A 1 40.80 4.40 44.35
N PRO A 2 40.60 3.48 43.40
CA PRO A 2 39.35 3.36 42.66
C PRO A 2 38.32 2.47 43.39
N PRO A 3 37.00 2.68 43.20
CA PRO A 3 35.99 1.71 43.59
C PRO A 3 36.02 0.48 42.66
N THR A 4 35.65 -0.68 43.19
CA THR A 4 35.74 -1.98 42.52
C THR A 4 34.60 -2.25 41.55
N ARG A 5 34.89 -2.94 40.43
CA ARG A 5 33.87 -3.44 39.50
C ARG A 5 33.11 -4.64 40.10
N PRO A 6 31.79 -4.79 39.88
CA PRO A 6 31.09 -6.05 40.07
C PRO A 6 31.47 -7.06 38.96
N PRO A 7 31.30 -8.38 39.17
CA PRO A 7 31.67 -9.40 38.19
C PRO A 7 30.65 -9.49 37.04
N GLU A 8 31.15 -9.52 35.81
CA GLU A 8 30.36 -9.75 34.59
C GLU A 8 29.87 -11.20 34.53
N LYS A 9 28.56 -11.40 34.38
CA LYS A 9 27.99 -12.72 34.07
C LYS A 9 28.15 -13.00 32.58
N ARG A 10 28.91 -14.04 32.22
CA ARG A 10 28.92 -14.58 30.85
C ARG A 10 27.52 -15.06 30.48
N GLN A 11 26.92 -14.48 29.44
CA GLN A 11 25.75 -15.06 28.77
C GLN A 11 26.18 -16.22 27.85
N ALA A 12 25.27 -17.16 27.60
CA ALA A 12 25.50 -18.28 26.68
C ALA A 12 25.32 -17.83 25.22
N SER A 13 26.01 -18.50 24.29
CA SER A 13 26.01 -18.18 22.85
C SER A 13 24.71 -18.62 22.14
N LEU A 14 24.28 -17.83 21.15
CA LEU A 14 23.12 -18.09 20.29
C LEU A 14 23.35 -19.20 19.23
N THR A 15 24.02 -20.29 19.60
CA THR A 15 24.34 -21.43 18.70
C THR A 15 23.31 -22.56 18.72
N SER A 16 22.30 -22.52 19.60
CA SER A 16 21.37 -23.64 19.85
C SER A 16 20.15 -23.73 18.92
N PHE A 17 20.00 -22.86 17.92
CA PHE A 17 18.79 -22.79 17.08
C PHE A 17 18.71 -23.81 15.92
N PHE A 18 19.74 -24.64 15.71
CA PHE A 18 19.81 -25.60 14.59
C PHE A 18 20.04 -27.06 15.05
N THR A 19 19.16 -27.59 15.91
CA THR A 19 19.06 -29.04 16.16
C THR A 19 17.60 -29.51 16.19
N ILE A 20 17.35 -30.68 15.59
CA ILE A 20 16.03 -31.31 15.49
C ILE A 20 16.12 -32.74 16.06
N ASN A 21 15.03 -33.18 16.73
CA ASN A 21 14.76 -34.52 17.31
C ASN A 21 15.37 -34.89 18.68
N GLY A 22 14.60 -35.68 19.44
CA GLY A 22 15.17 -36.87 20.10
C GLY A 22 14.95 -37.06 21.61
N LEU A 23 13.88 -37.76 21.99
CA LEU A 23 13.67 -38.41 23.31
C LEU A 23 14.95 -39.14 23.83
N SER A 24 15.29 -39.24 25.13
CA SER A 24 14.41 -39.65 26.24
C SER A 24 15.03 -39.57 27.67
N LYS A 25 14.14 -39.56 28.69
CA LYS A 25 14.22 -40.05 30.10
C LYS A 25 15.60 -40.41 30.71
N LYS A 26 15.95 -39.98 31.93
CA LYS A 26 15.34 -40.42 33.23
C LYS A 26 15.74 -39.51 34.42
N HIS A 27 14.89 -39.46 35.45
CA HIS A 27 15.23 -39.06 36.83
C HIS A 27 15.61 -40.28 37.70
N PRO A 28 16.27 -40.03 38.84
CA PRO A 28 15.69 -40.44 40.12
C PRO A 28 15.56 -39.27 41.12
N SER A 29 15.00 -39.56 42.29
CA SER A 29 14.72 -38.64 43.41
C SER A 29 15.43 -39.10 44.70
N PHE A 30 15.57 -38.23 45.72
CA PHE A 30 15.08 -38.49 47.10
C PHE A 30 15.26 -37.29 48.09
N SER A 31 14.41 -37.29 49.13
CA SER A 31 14.55 -36.69 50.48
C SER A 31 15.31 -35.37 50.72
N GLY A 32 14.56 -34.30 51.03
CA GLY A 32 14.22 -33.90 52.41
C GLY A 32 15.33 -33.59 53.44
N GLY A 33 15.18 -32.46 54.15
CA GLY A 33 15.95 -32.07 55.35
C GLY A 33 15.67 -30.61 55.74
N ALA A 34 15.60 -30.28 57.03
CA ALA A 34 15.22 -28.93 57.50
C ALA A 34 16.04 -28.45 58.71
N ALA A 35 16.40 -27.17 58.72
CA ALA A 35 16.80 -26.37 59.88
C ALA A 35 16.48 -24.88 59.58
N ALA A 36 15.86 -24.02 60.39
CA ALA A 36 15.54 -23.93 61.82
C ALA A 36 16.49 -23.08 62.69
N ALA A 37 16.29 -21.74 62.69
CA ALA A 37 16.32 -20.84 63.85
C ALA A 37 15.77 -19.45 63.42
N ASN A 38 14.78 -18.77 64.00
CA ASN A 38 14.19 -18.65 65.34
C ASN A 38 14.82 -17.56 66.24
N LYS A 39 14.17 -16.38 66.37
CA LYS A 39 13.56 -15.89 67.63
C LYS A 39 13.03 -14.44 67.62
N ASN A 40 11.89 -14.25 68.32
CA ASN A 40 11.52 -13.10 69.17
C ASN A 40 11.21 -11.72 68.52
N LYS A 41 10.31 -10.88 69.06
CA LYS A 41 9.39 -10.99 70.23
C LYS A 41 8.28 -9.91 70.14
N ASP A 42 7.16 -10.13 70.86
CA ASP A 42 6.30 -9.19 71.62
C ASP A 42 5.84 -7.82 71.02
N SER A 43 4.65 -7.25 71.33
CA SER A 43 3.48 -7.74 72.09
C SER A 43 2.24 -6.84 71.91
N GLU A 44 1.08 -7.47 71.69
CA GLU A 44 -0.23 -7.25 72.35
C GLU A 44 -0.89 -5.85 72.61
N LYS A 45 -2.17 -5.79 72.20
CA LYS A 45 -3.41 -5.45 72.97
C LYS A 45 -4.01 -4.02 73.03
N GLU A 46 -5.32 -4.01 72.70
CA GLU A 46 -6.45 -3.31 73.38
C GLU A 46 -6.50 -1.76 73.36
N LYS A 47 -7.65 -1.06 73.46
CA LYS A 47 -9.07 -1.42 73.74
C LYS A 47 -10.02 -0.29 73.28
N GLU A 48 -11.31 -0.61 73.08
CA GLU A 48 -12.51 0.30 73.15
C GLU A 48 -12.55 1.58 72.24
N GLY A 49 -13.71 2.13 71.86
CA GLY A 49 -15.11 1.67 71.96
C GLY A 49 -16.12 2.81 71.70
N GLU A 50 -17.31 2.47 71.14
CA GLU A 50 -18.56 3.29 71.15
C GLU A 50 -18.57 4.60 70.28
N ARG A 51 -19.69 5.17 69.78
CA ARG A 51 -21.11 4.74 69.63
C ARG A 51 -21.91 5.64 68.65
N GLU A 52 -23.11 5.17 68.25
CA GLU A 52 -24.30 5.95 67.82
C GLU A 52 -24.22 6.73 66.46
N ARG A 53 -25.31 6.94 65.68
CA ARG A 53 -26.77 6.67 65.86
C ARG A 53 -27.53 6.60 64.50
N GLU A 54 -28.70 5.92 64.50
CA GLU A 54 -30.00 6.15 63.75
C GLU A 54 -30.00 6.64 62.26
N SER A 55 -30.95 6.33 61.36
CA SER A 55 -32.11 5.42 61.18
C SER A 55 -32.62 5.62 59.69
N ASP A 56 -33.73 5.21 59.06
CA ASP A 56 -34.91 4.30 59.21
C ASP A 56 -35.62 4.28 57.79
N ASN A 57 -36.61 3.47 57.34
CA ASN A 57 -37.30 2.22 57.71
C ASN A 57 -38.09 1.67 56.47
N ALA A 58 -38.86 0.57 56.62
CA ALA A 58 -39.94 0.03 55.74
C ALA A 58 -39.58 -0.57 54.35
N ALA A 59 -40.07 -1.72 53.84
CA ALA A 59 -41.27 -2.58 53.99
C ALA A 59 -42.38 -2.32 52.91
N SER A 60 -43.09 -3.29 52.30
CA SER A 60 -43.13 -4.78 52.36
C SER A 60 -43.96 -5.42 51.19
N SER A 61 -44.23 -6.76 51.25
CA SER A 61 -45.36 -7.52 50.63
C SER A 61 -45.14 -8.20 49.23
N VAL A 62 -45.76 -9.35 48.83
CA VAL A 62 -46.26 -10.59 49.51
C VAL A 62 -46.63 -11.72 48.47
N ALA A 63 -46.65 -13.00 48.92
CA ALA A 63 -47.33 -14.21 48.35
C ALA A 63 -46.72 -15.05 47.17
N SER A 64 -47.19 -16.32 47.09
CA SER A 64 -46.83 -17.44 46.17
C SER A 64 -48.13 -18.13 45.64
N PRO A 65 -48.17 -19.16 44.73
CA PRO A 65 -47.73 -20.55 45.04
C PRO A 65 -47.31 -21.53 43.88
N ILE A 66 -46.60 -22.62 44.28
CA ILE A 66 -46.69 -24.09 43.95
C ILE A 66 -47.72 -24.55 42.87
N PRO A 67 -47.47 -25.57 41.97
CA PRO A 67 -46.78 -26.88 42.19
C PRO A 67 -45.89 -27.41 41.01
N ALA A 68 -45.65 -28.74 40.84
CA ALA A 68 -44.71 -29.61 41.59
C ALA A 68 -44.81 -31.13 41.22
N ARG A 69 -43.69 -31.78 40.80
CA ARG A 69 -43.41 -33.26 40.82
C ARG A 69 -44.27 -34.16 39.87
N PRO A 70 -44.01 -35.49 39.68
CA PRO A 70 -43.14 -36.50 40.37
C PRO A 70 -41.86 -36.92 39.60
N ARG A 71 -40.77 -37.48 40.18
CA ARG A 71 -40.49 -38.55 41.17
C ARG A 71 -40.62 -40.00 40.64
N LYS A 72 -39.48 -40.72 40.54
CA LYS A 72 -39.18 -41.93 41.34
C LYS A 72 -37.68 -42.34 41.29
N ARG A 73 -37.25 -43.01 42.36
CA ARG A 73 -35.96 -43.70 42.65
C ARG A 73 -36.27 -45.23 42.74
N PRO A 74 -35.35 -46.19 42.96
CA PRO A 74 -34.04 -46.13 43.67
C PRO A 74 -32.89 -46.84 42.87
N LEU A 75 -31.75 -47.34 43.40
CA LEU A 75 -31.15 -47.48 44.75
C LEU A 75 -29.60 -47.42 44.63
N GLN A 76 -28.89 -48.11 45.53
CA GLN A 76 -27.45 -48.43 45.61
C GLN A 76 -27.36 -49.98 45.88
N GLU A 77 -26.25 -50.70 46.09
CA GLU A 77 -24.83 -50.40 46.34
C GLU A 77 -23.96 -51.69 46.20
N ASN A 78 -22.62 -51.57 46.42
CA ASN A 78 -21.67 -52.62 46.87
C ASN A 78 -21.40 -53.83 45.94
N THR A 79 -20.18 -54.07 45.39
CA THR A 79 -18.80 -54.34 45.92
C THR A 79 -18.50 -55.81 46.25
N GLY A 80 -17.36 -56.30 45.73
CA GLY A 80 -16.77 -57.65 45.95
C GLY A 80 -16.28 -58.23 44.61
N THR A 81 -15.03 -58.62 44.29
CA THR A 81 -13.82 -59.19 44.95
C THR A 81 -13.56 -60.64 44.49
N GLY A 82 -12.30 -60.99 44.20
CA GLY A 82 -11.88 -62.29 43.64
C GLY A 82 -11.87 -62.27 42.10
N SER A 83 -10.78 -62.49 41.36
CA SER A 83 -9.59 -63.36 41.51
C SER A 83 -9.86 -64.85 41.23
N GLY A 84 -9.21 -65.38 40.19
CA GLY A 84 -9.28 -66.77 39.73
C GLY A 84 -8.46 -66.89 38.43
N ASN A 85 -7.40 -67.71 38.44
CA ASN A 85 -6.34 -67.68 37.44
C ASN A 85 -6.09 -69.08 36.81
N GLU A 86 -5.49 -69.07 35.62
CA GLU A 86 -4.74 -70.16 34.95
C GLU A 86 -5.41 -71.46 34.45
N ARG A 87 -5.05 -71.79 33.19
CA ARG A 87 -4.66 -73.11 32.62
C ARG A 87 -5.52 -74.37 32.89
N SER A 88 -5.90 -75.08 31.82
CA SER A 88 -5.26 -76.37 31.45
C SER A 88 -5.74 -77.00 30.12
N THR A 89 -4.77 -77.19 29.21
CA THR A 89 -4.53 -78.27 28.21
C THR A 89 -5.62 -79.17 27.55
N ARG A 90 -5.36 -79.44 26.24
CA ARG A 90 -5.32 -80.76 25.52
C ARG A 90 -6.55 -81.38 24.80
N ALA A 91 -6.20 -82.04 23.67
CA ALA A 91 -6.92 -83.02 22.83
C ALA A 91 -8.15 -82.49 22.03
N ALA A 92 -8.18 -82.48 20.69
CA ALA A 92 -8.14 -83.57 19.68
C ALA A 92 -9.50 -84.32 19.53
N LYS A 93 -9.99 -84.75 18.34
CA LYS A 93 -9.29 -85.15 17.10
C LYS A 93 -10.27 -85.31 15.89
N ARG A 94 -9.86 -84.90 14.66
CA ARG A 94 -10.46 -85.21 13.31
C ARG A 94 -11.89 -84.68 13.03
N ALA A 95 -12.33 -84.47 11.77
CA ALA A 95 -11.75 -84.66 10.42
C ALA A 95 -12.00 -83.40 9.55
N LYS A 96 -11.00 -82.78 8.90
CA LYS A 96 -10.48 -83.01 7.52
C LYS A 96 -11.51 -82.76 6.39
N SER A 97 -11.19 -82.08 5.28
CA SER A 97 -9.93 -81.44 4.81
C SER A 97 -10.21 -80.63 3.52
N ALA A 98 -9.48 -79.59 3.11
CA ALA A 98 -8.41 -78.71 3.67
C ALA A 98 -8.53 -77.34 2.90
N SER A 99 -7.60 -76.38 2.74
CA SER A 99 -6.19 -76.04 3.09
C SER A 99 -5.98 -74.58 2.62
N ALA A 100 -5.05 -73.73 3.07
CA ALA A 100 -4.02 -73.70 4.13
C ALA A 100 -3.71 -72.19 4.41
N SER A 101 -3.44 -71.74 5.64
CA SER A 101 -2.13 -71.57 6.34
C SER A 101 -1.15 -70.57 5.66
N ASP A 102 -0.41 -69.71 6.39
CA ASP A 102 -0.07 -69.71 7.83
C ASP A 102 -0.32 -68.36 8.57
N ASP A 103 -0.09 -68.33 9.90
CA ASP A 103 -0.70 -67.42 10.91
C ASP A 103 0.22 -66.35 11.59
N ASP A 104 -0.38 -65.50 12.44
CA ASP A 104 0.15 -64.38 13.27
C ASP A 104 1.01 -64.74 14.52
N ALA A 105 1.59 -63.73 15.21
CA ALA A 105 1.56 -63.61 16.70
C ALA A 105 1.98 -62.23 17.32
N GLU A 106 1.38 -61.90 18.49
CA GLU A 106 1.76 -60.93 19.57
C GLU A 106 1.74 -59.40 19.24
N ASP A 107 1.68 -58.41 20.17
CA ASP A 107 1.90 -58.33 21.65
C ASP A 107 1.00 -57.22 22.33
N VAL A 108 1.09 -57.01 23.65
CA VAL A 108 0.28 -56.10 24.48
C VAL A 108 1.12 -55.11 25.33
N SER A 109 0.93 -53.79 25.18
CA SER A 109 1.16 -52.87 26.32
C SER A 109 0.37 -51.53 26.36
N ARG A 110 -0.15 -51.30 27.58
CA ARG A 110 -0.74 -50.09 28.19
C ARG A 110 0.24 -48.90 28.29
N ALA A 111 -0.14 -47.64 28.60
CA ALA A 111 -1.45 -46.98 28.84
C ALA A 111 -1.34 -45.43 28.96
N SER A 112 -2.51 -44.78 29.04
CA SER A 112 -2.84 -43.50 29.71
C SER A 112 -2.46 -42.18 28.98
N ALA A 113 -3.34 -41.16 28.80
CA ALA A 113 -4.39 -40.55 29.66
C ALA A 113 -3.83 -39.61 30.74
N LYS A 114 -4.32 -38.37 30.97
CA LYS A 114 -5.46 -37.56 30.46
C LYS A 114 -5.22 -36.08 30.81
N ILE A 115 -5.91 -35.13 30.13
CA ILE A 115 -6.75 -34.02 30.67
C ILE A 115 -6.97 -32.94 29.57
N ALA A 116 -8.07 -32.19 29.66
CA ALA A 116 -8.59 -31.23 28.65
C ALA A 116 -8.57 -29.77 29.24
N PRO A 117 -9.25 -28.70 28.73
CA PRO A 117 -10.55 -28.66 28.04
C PRO A 117 -10.73 -27.74 26.81
N VAL A 118 -11.46 -28.27 25.82
CA VAL A 118 -12.61 -27.68 25.10
C VAL A 118 -12.85 -26.16 25.16
N ARG A 119 -12.94 -25.54 23.97
CA ARG A 119 -14.08 -24.66 23.63
C ARG A 119 -14.45 -24.85 22.15
N ALA A 120 -15.74 -25.02 21.86
CA ALA A 120 -16.26 -25.25 20.51
C ALA A 120 -17.42 -24.28 20.21
N SER A 121 -17.53 -23.85 18.96
CA SER A 121 -18.64 -23.04 18.46
C SER A 121 -19.76 -23.92 17.90
N ILE A 122 -21.00 -23.50 18.13
CA ILE A 122 -22.21 -24.15 17.60
C ILE A 122 -22.68 -23.32 16.40
N VAL A 123 -23.11 -23.99 15.34
CA VAL A 123 -23.83 -23.40 14.20
C VAL A 123 -25.19 -24.08 14.10
N GLU A 124 -26.27 -23.30 14.11
CA GLU A 124 -27.63 -23.81 13.99
C GLU A 124 -28.03 -24.07 12.53
N THR A 125 -28.85 -25.10 12.34
CA THR A 125 -29.41 -25.46 11.03
C THR A 125 -30.65 -24.63 10.70
N SER A 126 -30.72 -24.07 9.49
CA SER A 126 -32.00 -23.64 8.89
C SER A 126 -32.24 -24.39 7.56
N SER A 127 -33.50 -24.75 7.30
CA SER A 127 -33.85 -25.71 6.27
C SER A 127 -34.01 -25.08 4.87
N THR A 128 -33.51 -25.76 3.85
CA THR A 128 -33.76 -25.42 2.43
C THR A 128 -34.45 -26.57 1.71
N SER A 129 -35.13 -26.26 0.61
CA SER A 129 -36.06 -27.20 -0.06
C SER A 129 -35.34 -28.20 -0.97
N SER A 130 -35.89 -29.42 -1.06
CA SER A 130 -35.42 -30.60 -1.82
C SER A 130 -35.53 -30.47 -3.35
N ARG A 131 -35.24 -29.29 -3.89
CA ARG A 131 -35.24 -28.99 -5.34
C ARG A 131 -33.92 -28.36 -5.82
N THR A 132 -32.92 -28.24 -4.95
CA THR A 132 -31.68 -27.48 -5.20
C THR A 132 -30.43 -28.35 -5.37
N GLU A 133 -30.45 -29.61 -4.92
CA GLU A 133 -29.30 -30.53 -4.83
C GLU A 133 -28.70 -30.99 -6.17
N ARG A 134 -29.18 -30.49 -7.31
CA ARG A 134 -28.73 -30.95 -8.65
C ARG A 134 -27.73 -30.03 -9.35
N TYR A 135 -27.28 -28.96 -8.69
CA TYR A 135 -26.33 -27.98 -9.22
C TYR A 135 -25.34 -27.43 -8.17
N ALA A 136 -24.98 -28.23 -7.16
CA ALA A 136 -23.80 -27.96 -6.33
C ALA A 136 -22.52 -28.28 -7.11
N TYR A 137 -21.45 -27.52 -6.89
CA TYR A 137 -20.15 -27.70 -7.52
C TYR A 137 -19.05 -27.54 -6.46
N ASP A 138 -18.37 -28.64 -6.12
CA ASP A 138 -17.29 -28.64 -5.13
C ASP A 138 -16.02 -28.01 -5.69
N ALA A 139 -15.39 -27.12 -4.89
CA ALA A 139 -14.19 -26.38 -5.31
C ALA A 139 -12.89 -27.21 -5.18
N ASP A 140 -12.85 -28.21 -4.29
CA ASP A 140 -11.63 -28.90 -3.85
C ASP A 140 -11.05 -29.94 -4.84
N ARG A 141 -11.31 -29.79 -6.15
CA ARG A 141 -10.79 -30.69 -7.19
C ARG A 141 -9.87 -30.05 -8.23
N SER A 142 -9.44 -28.80 -8.02
CA SER A 142 -8.51 -28.11 -8.93
C SER A 142 -7.05 -28.02 -8.43
N ALA A 143 -6.71 -28.62 -7.28
CA ALA A 143 -5.41 -28.41 -6.61
C ALA A 143 -4.36 -29.53 -6.82
N LEU A 144 -4.69 -30.62 -7.52
CA LEU A 144 -3.80 -31.79 -7.68
C LEU A 144 -3.84 -32.37 -9.10
N LEU A 145 -2.92 -31.94 -9.96
CA LEU A 145 -2.48 -32.65 -11.17
C LEU A 145 -1.15 -32.04 -11.67
N GLY A 146 -0.02 -32.75 -11.48
CA GLY A 146 1.31 -32.11 -11.61
C GLY A 146 2.53 -32.99 -11.90
N SER A 147 2.37 -34.29 -12.24
CA SER A 147 3.42 -35.08 -12.91
C SER A 147 2.86 -36.41 -13.46
N PRO A 148 3.48 -36.99 -14.51
CA PRO A 148 3.00 -38.21 -15.16
C PRO A 148 3.61 -39.49 -14.58
N GLY A 149 2.79 -40.54 -14.46
CA GLY A 149 3.21 -41.91 -14.20
C GLY A 149 2.29 -42.90 -14.93
N ARG A 150 2.83 -44.06 -15.31
CA ARG A 150 2.04 -45.23 -15.74
C ARG A 150 1.48 -45.92 -14.48
N ASP A 151 0.47 -46.80 -14.49
CA ASP A 151 -0.24 -47.58 -15.52
C ASP A 151 -1.78 -47.42 -15.30
N GLY A 152 -2.76 -48.06 -15.95
CA GLY A 152 -2.79 -49.00 -17.08
C GLY A 152 -4.08 -49.85 -17.12
N ASP A 153 -5.26 -49.21 -17.08
CA ASP A 153 -6.56 -49.90 -16.93
C ASP A 153 -7.33 -50.11 -18.26
N HIS A 154 -8.13 -51.19 -18.33
CA HIS A 154 -8.92 -51.59 -19.50
C HIS A 154 -10.29 -50.87 -19.58
N GLU A 155 -10.43 -49.84 -20.43
CA GLU A 155 -11.77 -49.33 -20.81
C GLU A 155 -12.53 -50.34 -21.69
N ASP A 156 -13.79 -50.62 -21.33
CA ASP A 156 -14.67 -51.56 -22.01
C ASP A 156 -14.99 -51.16 -23.48
N ALA A 157 -14.94 -52.14 -24.38
CA ALA A 157 -15.04 -51.95 -25.83
C ALA A 157 -16.36 -51.30 -26.27
N ALA A 158 -17.46 -51.53 -25.54
CA ALA A 158 -18.74 -50.88 -25.80
C ALA A 158 -18.69 -49.36 -25.52
N VAL A 159 -17.96 -48.94 -24.48
CA VAL A 159 -17.76 -47.53 -24.12
C VAL A 159 -16.91 -46.85 -25.18
N LYS A 160 -15.77 -47.46 -25.55
CA LYS A 160 -14.87 -46.96 -26.59
C LYS A 160 -15.61 -46.71 -27.92
N ARG A 161 -16.41 -47.68 -28.39
CA ARG A 161 -17.18 -47.57 -29.64
C ARG A 161 -18.20 -46.43 -29.63
N LYS A 162 -18.79 -46.13 -28.47
CA LYS A 162 -19.75 -45.01 -28.25
C LYS A 162 -19.03 -43.65 -28.19
N LYS A 163 -17.84 -43.61 -27.58
CA LYS A 163 -16.90 -42.47 -27.51
C LYS A 163 -16.42 -42.09 -28.92
N GLU A 164 -16.04 -43.09 -29.73
CA GLU A 164 -15.67 -42.96 -31.14
C GLU A 164 -16.83 -42.49 -32.03
N GLU A 165 -18.06 -42.98 -31.82
CA GLU A 165 -19.22 -42.51 -32.59
C GLU A 165 -19.57 -41.04 -32.29
N LEU A 166 -19.49 -40.63 -31.02
CA LEU A 166 -19.64 -39.22 -30.61
C LEU A 166 -18.54 -38.34 -31.20
N HIS A 167 -17.28 -38.78 -31.14
CA HIS A 167 -16.16 -38.07 -31.75
C HIS A 167 -16.32 -37.95 -33.29
N ARG A 168 -16.71 -39.03 -33.97
CA ARG A 168 -16.99 -39.02 -35.42
C ARG A 168 -18.17 -38.11 -35.79
N LYS A 169 -19.20 -38.02 -34.96
CA LYS A 169 -20.31 -37.05 -35.11
C LYS A 169 -19.87 -35.60 -34.85
N PHE A 170 -18.94 -35.38 -33.92
CA PHE A 170 -18.35 -34.08 -33.64
C PHE A 170 -17.45 -33.58 -34.79
N VAL A 171 -16.49 -34.41 -35.24
CA VAL A 171 -15.58 -34.10 -36.36
C VAL A 171 -16.35 -33.90 -37.67
N ARG A 172 -17.37 -34.72 -37.96
CA ARG A 172 -18.25 -34.53 -39.14
C ARG A 172 -19.02 -33.20 -39.11
N LYS A 173 -19.18 -32.56 -37.95
CA LYS A 173 -19.82 -31.24 -37.80
C LYS A 173 -18.84 -30.06 -37.98
N LEU A 174 -17.56 -30.35 -38.25
CA LEU A 174 -16.45 -29.39 -38.38
C LEU A 174 -15.62 -29.57 -39.66
N GLY A 175 -16.14 -30.27 -40.68
CA GLY A 175 -15.49 -30.32 -42.00
C GLY A 175 -15.49 -28.93 -42.68
N HIS A 176 -14.44 -28.49 -43.39
CA HIS A 176 -13.19 -29.18 -43.75
C HIS A 176 -11.98 -28.21 -43.66
N PRO A 177 -10.75 -28.67 -43.41
CA PRO A 177 -9.60 -27.78 -43.18
C PRO A 177 -8.81 -27.47 -44.46
N ASP A 178 -8.79 -26.20 -44.89
CA ASP A 178 -7.89 -25.71 -45.95
C ASP A 178 -7.51 -24.22 -45.74
N SER A 179 -7.09 -23.88 -44.52
CA SER A 179 -6.69 -22.50 -44.16
C SER A 179 -5.38 -22.42 -43.35
N LEU A 180 -4.70 -23.54 -43.12
CA LEU A 180 -3.50 -23.63 -42.28
C LEU A 180 -2.20 -23.98 -43.04
N SER A 181 -2.27 -24.08 -44.37
CA SER A 181 -1.13 -24.38 -45.25
C SER A 181 -0.29 -23.16 -45.67
N MET A 182 -0.80 -21.92 -45.49
CA MET A 182 -0.07 -20.70 -45.88
C MET A 182 0.75 -20.01 -44.78
N LEU A 183 0.50 -20.24 -43.49
CA LEU A 183 1.25 -19.55 -42.42
C LEU A 183 2.65 -20.13 -42.15
N ARG A 184 3.01 -21.29 -42.72
CA ARG A 184 4.28 -21.99 -42.40
C ARG A 184 5.39 -21.85 -43.45
N ARG A 185 5.35 -20.78 -44.25
CA ARG A 185 6.35 -20.46 -45.29
C ARG A 185 6.62 -18.94 -45.42
N ARG A 186 6.69 -18.21 -44.30
CA ARG A 186 6.98 -16.76 -44.30
C ARG A 186 7.84 -16.25 -43.13
N GLU A 187 8.46 -17.16 -42.37
CA GLU A 187 9.43 -16.83 -41.31
C GLU A 187 10.72 -17.62 -41.55
N LEU A 188 11.51 -17.19 -42.55
CA LEU A 188 12.92 -17.55 -42.76
C LEU A 188 13.50 -16.70 -43.92
N HIS A 189 14.66 -16.09 -43.67
CA HIS A 189 15.46 -15.21 -44.56
C HIS A 189 14.88 -13.81 -44.82
N GLY A 190 15.75 -12.78 -44.81
CA GLY A 190 15.37 -11.38 -45.01
C GLY A 190 16.35 -10.30 -44.52
N GLU A 191 17.67 -10.52 -44.58
CA GLU A 191 18.69 -9.50 -44.27
C GLU A 191 19.84 -9.59 -45.30
N SER A 192 20.44 -8.44 -45.69
CA SER A 192 21.48 -8.24 -46.75
C SER A 192 21.12 -8.79 -48.15
N ASP A 193 21.03 -7.98 -49.22
CA ASP A 193 22.19 -7.41 -49.94
C ASP A 193 21.83 -6.27 -50.92
N ARG A 194 22.85 -5.57 -51.44
CA ARG A 194 22.85 -4.75 -52.68
C ARG A 194 23.95 -5.27 -53.62
N PRO A 195 23.73 -5.38 -54.95
CA PRO A 195 23.92 -4.26 -55.89
C PRO A 195 22.80 -4.20 -56.98
N GLY A 196 22.74 -3.28 -57.94
CA GLY A 196 23.55 -2.09 -58.30
C GLY A 196 23.61 -1.91 -59.84
N LEU A 197 23.79 -0.66 -60.34
CA LEU A 197 23.80 -0.27 -61.78
C LEU A 197 22.43 -0.40 -62.48
N ASP A 198 21.96 0.44 -63.42
CA ASP A 198 22.30 1.78 -63.97
C ASP A 198 20.93 2.55 -64.10
N GLY A 199 20.77 3.84 -64.40
CA GLY A 199 21.62 4.92 -64.91
C GLY A 199 20.91 5.61 -66.10
N ASP A 200 20.58 6.91 -66.01
CA ASP A 200 20.37 7.91 -67.09
C ASP A 200 19.79 9.23 -66.52
N GLU A 201 19.86 10.34 -67.28
CA GLU A 201 19.74 11.74 -66.81
C GLU A 201 18.62 12.56 -67.51
N GLU A 202 18.72 13.90 -67.46
CA GLU A 202 17.87 14.95 -68.11
C GLU A 202 16.42 15.10 -67.59
N GLU A 203 15.71 16.24 -67.75
CA GLU A 203 15.92 17.68 -67.54
C GLU A 203 14.63 18.40 -68.04
N GLY A 204 14.26 19.57 -67.47
CA GLY A 204 13.48 20.61 -68.18
C GLY A 204 11.93 20.69 -68.08
N GLY A 205 11.42 21.87 -67.68
CA GLY A 205 10.01 22.32 -67.82
C GLY A 205 9.09 21.95 -66.62
N ALA A 206 8.36 22.84 -65.92
CA ALA A 206 7.59 24.06 -66.28
C ALA A 206 6.36 23.76 -67.17
N ASP A 207 5.11 24.12 -66.83
CA ASP A 207 4.57 25.08 -65.84
C ASP A 207 3.24 24.64 -65.18
N ALA A 208 2.82 25.41 -64.16
CA ALA A 208 1.51 25.58 -63.48
C ALA A 208 0.27 24.69 -63.81
N GLU A 209 -0.48 24.27 -62.77
CA GLU A 209 -1.74 24.94 -62.36
C GLU A 209 -2.36 24.40 -61.03
N GLU A 210 -3.01 25.33 -60.31
CA GLU A 210 -4.11 25.31 -59.29
C GLU A 210 -4.36 24.16 -58.25
N ASP A 211 -5.01 24.55 -57.15
CA ASP A 211 -5.40 23.75 -55.97
C ASP A 211 -6.81 23.12 -56.07
N GLU A 212 -7.03 22.02 -55.31
CA GLU A 212 -8.33 21.37 -55.01
C GLU A 212 -9.11 20.75 -56.22
N PRO A 213 -10.12 19.87 -56.01
CA PRO A 213 -10.62 19.29 -54.76
C PRO A 213 -10.60 17.74 -54.70
N SER A 214 -10.95 17.19 -53.54
CA SER A 214 -11.08 15.74 -53.34
C SER A 214 -12.35 15.10 -53.99
N PRO A 215 -12.28 13.85 -54.49
CA PRO A 215 -13.41 13.20 -55.17
C PRO A 215 -14.52 12.69 -54.22
N PRO A 216 -15.80 12.65 -54.66
CA PRO A 216 -16.94 12.73 -53.74
C PRO A 216 -17.46 11.40 -53.15
N THR A 217 -17.74 11.42 -51.83
CA THR A 217 -18.47 10.37 -51.11
C THR A 217 -19.98 10.40 -51.42
N LYS A 218 -20.37 9.75 -52.53
CA LYS A 218 -21.77 9.65 -52.98
C LYS A 218 -22.69 9.05 -51.90
N THR A 219 -23.85 9.69 -51.67
CA THR A 219 -24.77 9.32 -50.60
C THR A 219 -25.85 8.31 -51.00
N LYS A 220 -26.37 7.59 -50.00
CA LYS A 220 -27.61 6.78 -49.96
C LYS A 220 -27.72 5.52 -50.85
N LYS A 221 -27.75 4.36 -50.19
CA LYS A 221 -28.83 3.37 -50.37
C LYS A 221 -29.30 2.85 -49.01
N LYS A 222 -30.60 2.52 -48.89
CA LYS A 222 -31.23 2.12 -47.62
C LYS A 222 -30.97 0.64 -47.30
N GLY A 223 -30.65 0.37 -46.03
CA GLY A 223 -31.14 -0.80 -45.29
C GLY A 223 -30.72 -2.21 -45.75
N ALA A 224 -29.50 -2.63 -45.41
CA ALA A 224 -29.24 -4.02 -45.08
C ALA A 224 -29.72 -4.29 -43.63
N LYS A 225 -30.51 -5.34 -43.40
CA LYS A 225 -31.10 -5.62 -42.09
C LYS A 225 -30.04 -6.11 -41.09
N THR A 226 -29.57 -5.23 -40.21
CA THR A 226 -28.98 -5.66 -38.94
C THR A 226 -30.03 -6.40 -38.11
N GLY A 227 -29.59 -7.37 -37.29
CA GLY A 227 -30.45 -7.94 -36.25
C GLY A 227 -30.94 -6.81 -35.33
N LYS A 228 -32.23 -6.82 -34.97
CA LYS A 228 -32.88 -5.71 -34.26
C LYS A 228 -32.37 -5.58 -32.82
N LEU A 229 -31.25 -4.86 -32.66
CA LEU A 229 -30.78 -4.33 -31.38
C LEU A 229 -31.93 -3.57 -30.70
N THR A 230 -32.11 -3.79 -29.40
CA THR A 230 -33.11 -3.03 -28.64
C THR A 230 -32.68 -1.56 -28.50
N PRO A 231 -33.62 -0.62 -28.32
CA PRO A 231 -33.29 0.79 -28.13
C PRO A 231 -32.32 1.07 -26.96
N MET A 232 -32.33 0.22 -25.93
CA MET A 232 -31.38 0.27 -24.82
C MET A 232 -29.97 -0.20 -25.23
N GLU A 233 -29.85 -1.25 -26.05
CA GLU A 233 -28.57 -1.69 -26.61
C GLU A 233 -27.98 -0.66 -27.57
N ILE A 234 -28.81 0.09 -28.31
CA ILE A 234 -28.37 1.22 -29.13
C ILE A 234 -27.80 2.34 -28.24
N GLN A 235 -28.51 2.78 -27.21
CA GLN A 235 -27.98 3.74 -26.21
C GLN A 235 -26.64 3.28 -25.62
N PHE A 236 -26.53 2.00 -25.22
CA PHE A 236 -25.28 1.45 -24.70
C PHE A 236 -24.14 1.52 -25.71
N LEU A 237 -24.38 1.13 -26.97
CA LEU A 237 -23.37 1.15 -28.03
C LEU A 237 -22.89 2.57 -28.34
N ASP A 238 -23.79 3.55 -28.35
CA ASP A 238 -23.44 4.95 -28.64
C ASP A 238 -22.67 5.64 -27.49
N ILE A 239 -22.79 5.14 -26.26
CA ILE A 239 -21.90 5.50 -25.14
C ILE A 239 -20.58 4.73 -25.26
N LYS A 240 -20.62 3.40 -25.43
CA LYS A 240 -19.42 2.54 -25.47
C LYS A 240 -18.45 2.91 -26.59
N ARG A 241 -18.96 3.34 -27.75
CA ARG A 241 -18.16 3.88 -28.88
C ARG A 241 -17.29 5.07 -28.51
N LYS A 242 -17.69 5.88 -27.52
CA LYS A 242 -16.94 7.04 -27.04
C LYS A 242 -15.93 6.69 -25.94
N HIS A 243 -16.22 5.65 -25.16
CA HIS A 243 -15.40 5.21 -24.02
C HIS A 243 -15.04 3.72 -24.18
N MET A 244 -14.33 3.40 -25.26
CA MET A 244 -14.02 2.02 -25.65
C MET A 244 -13.08 1.31 -24.67
N ASP A 245 -12.20 2.06 -23.99
CA ASP A 245 -11.26 1.56 -22.98
C ASP A 245 -11.91 1.32 -21.59
N THR A 246 -13.13 1.81 -21.41
CA THR A 246 -13.79 1.96 -20.11
C THR A 246 -14.87 0.89 -19.92
N VAL A 247 -14.82 0.15 -18.81
CA VAL A 247 -15.81 -0.88 -18.45
C VAL A 247 -17.11 -0.21 -18.02
N LEU A 248 -18.21 -0.39 -18.76
CA LEU A 248 -19.47 0.32 -18.49
C LEU A 248 -20.42 -0.45 -17.56
N VAL A 249 -20.91 0.27 -16.55
CA VAL A 249 -21.82 -0.19 -15.49
C VAL A 249 -23.16 0.51 -15.68
N VAL A 250 -24.12 -0.14 -16.37
CA VAL A 250 -25.32 0.52 -16.90
C VAL A 250 -26.56 0.25 -16.05
N GLU A 251 -27.23 1.31 -15.59
CA GLU A 251 -28.43 1.22 -14.76
C GLU A 251 -29.66 0.75 -15.56
N VAL A 252 -30.32 -0.31 -15.07
CA VAL A 252 -31.51 -0.91 -15.68
C VAL A 252 -32.53 -1.21 -14.57
N GLY A 253 -33.12 -0.14 -14.03
CA GLY A 253 -33.97 -0.20 -12.84
C GLY A 253 -33.16 -0.61 -11.60
N TYR A 254 -33.70 -1.53 -10.78
CA TYR A 254 -33.13 -1.95 -9.49
C TYR A 254 -31.74 -2.63 -9.53
N LYS A 255 -31.08 -2.70 -10.70
CA LYS A 255 -29.77 -3.33 -10.90
C LYS A 255 -28.95 -2.65 -11.99
N PHE A 256 -27.64 -2.68 -11.84
CA PHE A 256 -26.70 -2.38 -12.91
C PHE A 256 -26.43 -3.63 -13.76
N ARG A 257 -26.10 -3.42 -15.04
CA ARG A 257 -25.74 -4.46 -16.01
C ARG A 257 -24.44 -4.11 -16.75
N PHE A 258 -23.69 -5.15 -17.07
CA PHE A 258 -22.54 -5.13 -17.97
C PHE A 258 -22.93 -5.81 -19.28
N PHE A 259 -22.30 -5.46 -20.40
CA PHE A 259 -22.61 -6.00 -21.73
C PHE A 259 -21.35 -6.32 -22.54
N GLY A 260 -21.38 -7.41 -23.32
CA GLY A 260 -20.28 -7.79 -24.21
C GLY A 260 -19.02 -8.21 -23.46
N ASP A 261 -17.84 -7.79 -23.93
CA ASP A 261 -16.57 -8.02 -23.23
C ASP A 261 -16.54 -7.41 -21.81
N ASP A 262 -17.24 -6.30 -21.53
CA ASP A 262 -17.36 -5.73 -20.18
C ASP A 262 -18.02 -6.72 -19.19
N ALA A 263 -18.95 -7.55 -19.69
CA ALA A 263 -19.56 -8.62 -18.90
C ALA A 263 -18.62 -9.81 -18.65
N ARG A 264 -17.63 -10.04 -19.52
CA ARG A 264 -16.57 -11.04 -19.30
C ARG A 264 -15.60 -10.57 -18.22
N ILE A 265 -15.18 -9.30 -18.29
CA ILE A 265 -14.32 -8.65 -17.29
C ILE A 265 -15.02 -8.68 -15.93
N ALA A 266 -16.25 -8.18 -15.85
CA ALA A 266 -17.03 -8.18 -14.61
C ALA A 266 -17.20 -9.59 -14.03
N ALA A 267 -17.47 -10.61 -14.85
CA ALA A 267 -17.58 -11.99 -14.38
C ALA A 267 -16.28 -12.53 -13.79
N LYS A 268 -15.13 -12.25 -14.41
CA LYS A 268 -13.80 -12.64 -13.92
C LYS A 268 -13.47 -11.91 -12.62
N GLU A 269 -13.42 -10.58 -12.62
CA GLU A 269 -12.87 -9.81 -11.49
C GLU A 269 -13.84 -9.69 -10.31
N LEU A 270 -15.17 -9.78 -10.54
CA LEU A 270 -16.18 -9.73 -9.48
C LEU A 270 -16.66 -11.11 -9.00
N SER A 271 -16.27 -12.18 -9.70
CA SER A 271 -16.69 -13.56 -9.41
C SER A 271 -18.21 -13.77 -9.56
N ILE A 272 -18.80 -13.20 -10.62
CA ILE A 272 -20.25 -13.22 -10.89
C ILE A 272 -20.58 -13.95 -12.21
N VAL A 273 -21.81 -14.46 -12.35
CA VAL A 273 -22.23 -15.23 -13.53
C VAL A 273 -22.32 -14.33 -14.78
N CYS A 274 -21.53 -14.64 -15.81
CA CYS A 274 -21.75 -14.12 -17.16
C CYS A 274 -22.84 -14.94 -17.86
N ILE A 275 -23.96 -14.31 -18.21
CA ILE A 275 -24.98 -14.91 -19.08
C ILE A 275 -24.43 -14.90 -20.52
N PRO A 276 -24.39 -16.05 -21.23
CA PRO A 276 -23.86 -16.13 -22.59
C PRO A 276 -24.59 -15.23 -23.59
N GLY A 277 -23.83 -14.73 -24.58
CA GLY A 277 -24.29 -13.85 -25.65
C GLY A 277 -23.10 -13.44 -26.54
N LYS A 278 -23.29 -12.43 -27.41
CA LYS A 278 -22.17 -11.79 -28.13
C LYS A 278 -21.21 -11.12 -27.16
N PHE A 279 -19.92 -11.23 -27.41
CA PHE A 279 -18.91 -10.45 -26.71
C PHE A 279 -18.49 -9.22 -27.54
N ARG A 280 -18.29 -9.40 -28.85
CA ARG A 280 -17.92 -8.33 -29.79
C ARG A 280 -19.11 -7.81 -30.58
N PHE A 281 -19.03 -6.53 -30.98
CA PHE A 281 -20.13 -5.83 -31.64
C PHE A 281 -20.49 -6.41 -33.03
N ASP A 282 -19.50 -6.93 -33.74
CA ASP A 282 -19.63 -7.45 -35.11
C ASP A 282 -20.07 -8.92 -35.20
N GLU A 283 -20.16 -9.63 -34.07
CA GLU A 283 -20.52 -11.06 -34.04
C GLU A 283 -21.96 -11.28 -34.54
N ARG A 284 -22.13 -12.14 -35.54
CA ARG A 284 -23.44 -12.37 -36.21
C ARG A 284 -24.21 -13.60 -35.73
N HIS A 285 -23.67 -14.37 -34.78
CA HIS A 285 -24.14 -15.72 -34.46
C HIS A 285 -25.11 -15.83 -33.26
N LEU A 286 -25.39 -14.72 -32.55
CA LEU A 286 -26.38 -14.65 -31.47
C LEU A 286 -27.23 -13.38 -31.59
N ASP A 287 -28.37 -13.32 -30.92
CA ASP A 287 -29.31 -12.17 -30.98
C ASP A 287 -29.13 -11.13 -29.85
N ARG A 288 -28.31 -11.43 -28.83
CA ARG A 288 -28.14 -10.59 -27.62
C ARG A 288 -26.68 -10.56 -27.17
N PHE A 289 -26.26 -9.46 -26.53
CA PHE A 289 -24.97 -9.38 -25.87
C PHE A 289 -24.88 -10.30 -24.64
N ALA A 290 -23.68 -10.81 -24.37
CA ALA A 290 -23.32 -11.42 -23.10
C ALA A 290 -23.55 -10.39 -21.99
N SER A 291 -23.98 -10.81 -20.80
CA SER A 291 -24.27 -9.85 -19.72
C SER A 291 -24.10 -10.41 -18.32
N ALA A 292 -23.61 -9.55 -17.43
CA ALA A 292 -23.60 -9.77 -15.98
C ALA A 292 -24.41 -8.66 -15.30
N SER A 293 -24.77 -8.81 -14.02
CA SER A 293 -25.54 -7.78 -13.30
C SER A 293 -25.34 -7.82 -11.79
N ILE A 294 -25.41 -6.64 -11.16
CA ILE A 294 -25.26 -6.42 -9.71
C ILE A 294 -26.42 -5.55 -9.18
N PRO A 295 -26.86 -5.70 -7.91
CA PRO A 295 -27.86 -4.81 -7.32
C PRO A 295 -27.36 -3.36 -7.22
N VAL A 296 -28.26 -2.36 -7.30
CA VAL A 296 -27.89 -0.93 -7.21
C VAL A 296 -27.11 -0.62 -5.93
N HIS A 297 -27.57 -1.11 -4.78
CA HIS A 297 -26.90 -0.91 -3.47
C HIS A 297 -25.54 -1.62 -3.32
N ARG A 298 -25.05 -2.33 -4.35
CA ARG A 298 -23.71 -2.95 -4.37
C ARG A 298 -22.75 -2.26 -5.34
N LEU A 299 -23.17 -1.18 -6.02
CA LEU A 299 -22.36 -0.46 -7.02
C LEU A 299 -20.93 -0.22 -6.53
N ASN A 300 -20.77 0.50 -5.42
CA ASN A 300 -19.48 0.99 -4.92
C ASN A 300 -18.51 -0.17 -4.64
N VAL A 301 -18.99 -1.24 -4.01
CA VAL A 301 -18.21 -2.46 -3.72
C VAL A 301 -17.65 -3.11 -4.99
N HIS A 302 -18.43 -3.10 -6.09
CA HIS A 302 -18.03 -3.70 -7.36
C HIS A 302 -17.22 -2.75 -8.25
N VAL A 303 -17.53 -1.45 -8.26
CA VAL A 303 -16.70 -0.42 -8.90
C VAL A 303 -15.31 -0.42 -8.27
N LYS A 304 -15.21 -0.40 -6.93
CA LYS A 304 -13.92 -0.45 -6.23
C LYS A 304 -13.09 -1.69 -6.59
N ARG A 305 -13.71 -2.87 -6.68
CA ARG A 305 -13.01 -4.10 -7.12
C ARG A 305 -12.48 -4.02 -8.56
N LEU A 306 -13.25 -3.44 -9.49
CA LEU A 306 -12.82 -3.25 -10.88
C LEU A 306 -11.70 -2.21 -11.00
N VAL A 307 -11.79 -1.12 -10.25
CA VAL A 307 -10.76 -0.07 -10.19
C VAL A 307 -9.46 -0.60 -9.55
N ALA A 308 -9.55 -1.40 -8.49
CA ALA A 308 -8.41 -2.06 -7.87
C ALA A 308 -7.75 -3.08 -8.82
N ALA A 309 -8.51 -3.73 -9.69
CA ALA A 309 -7.99 -4.57 -10.77
C ALA A 309 -7.42 -3.77 -11.97
N GLY A 310 -7.33 -2.44 -11.88
CA GLY A 310 -6.70 -1.56 -12.88
C GLY A 310 -7.61 -1.11 -14.03
N HIS A 311 -8.92 -1.38 -13.98
CA HIS A 311 -9.85 -0.93 -15.03
C HIS A 311 -10.30 0.52 -14.83
N LYS A 312 -10.45 1.27 -15.94
CA LYS A 312 -11.28 2.49 -15.98
C LYS A 312 -12.74 2.05 -16.01
N VAL A 313 -13.56 2.57 -15.12
CA VAL A 313 -14.96 2.13 -14.89
C VAL A 313 -15.90 3.32 -15.06
N GLY A 314 -16.88 3.18 -15.94
CA GLY A 314 -17.87 4.22 -16.24
C GLY A 314 -19.25 3.85 -15.73
N VAL A 315 -19.81 4.66 -14.83
CA VAL A 315 -21.18 4.46 -14.30
C VAL A 315 -22.17 5.24 -15.15
N VAL A 316 -23.13 4.53 -15.72
CA VAL A 316 -24.15 5.06 -16.64
C VAL A 316 -25.52 4.99 -15.96
N ARG A 317 -25.99 6.12 -15.43
CA ARG A 317 -27.29 6.23 -14.73
C ARG A 317 -28.43 6.65 -15.66
N GLN A 318 -29.65 6.46 -15.20
CA GLN A 318 -30.87 7.00 -15.80
C GLN A 318 -31.03 8.47 -15.37
N LEU A 319 -31.28 9.39 -16.32
CA LEU A 319 -31.47 10.81 -16.02
C LEU A 319 -32.92 11.19 -15.66
N GLU A 320 -33.84 10.24 -15.79
CA GLU A 320 -35.27 10.48 -15.77
C GLU A 320 -35.95 9.54 -14.77
N THR A 321 -36.71 10.12 -13.86
CA THR A 321 -37.56 9.42 -12.89
C THR A 321 -38.90 9.01 -13.52
N ALA A 322 -39.73 8.25 -12.79
CA ALA A 322 -40.85 7.53 -13.39
C ALA A 322 -42.15 8.33 -13.50
N ALA A 323 -42.37 9.36 -12.67
CA ALA A 323 -43.52 10.26 -12.76
C ALA A 323 -43.24 11.45 -13.69
N LEU A 324 -42.09 12.13 -13.55
CA LEU A 324 -41.66 13.21 -14.44
C LEU A 324 -41.65 12.76 -15.90
N LYS A 325 -41.12 11.56 -16.19
CA LYS A 325 -41.11 11.01 -17.55
C LYS A 325 -42.50 10.66 -18.10
N LYS A 326 -43.50 10.37 -17.25
CA LYS A 326 -44.88 10.17 -17.73
C LYS A 326 -45.56 11.50 -18.09
N ALA A 327 -45.14 12.60 -17.45
CA ALA A 327 -45.62 13.95 -17.74
C ALA A 327 -44.99 14.53 -19.02
N GLY A 328 -43.68 14.35 -19.19
CA GLY A 328 -42.91 14.92 -20.29
C GLY A 328 -43.17 14.31 -21.68
N ASP A 329 -42.75 15.05 -22.72
CA ASP A 329 -42.98 14.73 -24.13
C ASP A 329 -42.45 13.35 -24.55
N ASN A 330 -41.38 12.88 -23.91
CA ASN A 330 -40.70 11.63 -24.25
C ASN A 330 -41.24 10.38 -23.52
N ARG A 331 -42.41 10.46 -22.88
CA ARG A 331 -43.08 9.35 -22.16
C ARG A 331 -43.01 7.98 -22.84
N ASN A 332 -43.18 7.93 -24.16
CA ASN A 332 -43.19 6.70 -24.96
C ASN A 332 -41.78 6.18 -25.38
N ALA A 333 -40.71 6.93 -25.14
CA ALA A 333 -39.34 6.54 -25.43
C ALA A 333 -38.75 5.62 -24.32
N PRO A 334 -37.59 4.97 -24.53
CA PRO A 334 -36.79 4.42 -23.44
C PRO A 334 -36.33 5.55 -22.49
N PHE A 335 -36.08 5.23 -21.22
CA PHE A 335 -35.39 6.15 -20.30
C PHE A 335 -34.04 6.61 -20.89
N VAL A 336 -33.77 7.91 -20.86
CA VAL A 336 -32.49 8.48 -21.27
C VAL A 336 -31.41 8.12 -20.24
N ARG A 337 -30.21 7.81 -20.75
CA ARG A 337 -29.02 7.47 -19.98
C ARG A 337 -27.84 8.31 -20.43
N LYS A 338 -26.97 8.66 -19.49
CA LYS A 338 -25.63 9.19 -19.75
C LYS A 338 -24.64 8.55 -18.79
N LEU A 339 -23.37 8.56 -19.19
CA LEU A 339 -22.25 8.41 -18.27
C LEU A 339 -22.32 9.57 -17.26
N THR A 340 -22.40 9.26 -15.97
CA THR A 340 -22.46 10.28 -14.89
C THR A 340 -21.17 10.37 -14.11
N ASN A 341 -20.41 9.28 -14.03
CA ASN A 341 -19.17 9.20 -13.28
C ASN A 341 -18.20 8.27 -14.01
N VAL A 342 -16.93 8.62 -14.00
CA VAL A 342 -15.81 7.76 -14.44
C VAL A 342 -14.89 7.58 -13.24
N TYR A 343 -14.24 6.41 -13.15
CA TYR A 343 -13.33 6.08 -12.07
C TYR A 343 -12.11 5.30 -12.58
N THR A 344 -10.94 5.70 -12.13
CA THR A 344 -9.65 5.00 -12.27
C THR A 344 -8.98 4.91 -10.90
N LYS A 345 -7.80 4.28 -10.83
CA LYS A 345 -7.09 4.03 -9.56
C LYS A 345 -6.54 5.32 -8.91
N GLY A 346 -6.30 6.37 -9.67
CA GLY A 346 -6.00 7.70 -9.14
C GLY A 346 -7.24 8.54 -8.80
N THR A 347 -8.33 8.40 -9.56
CA THR A 347 -9.52 9.27 -9.47
C THR A 347 -10.65 8.72 -8.58
N TYR A 348 -10.60 7.45 -8.17
CA TYR A 348 -11.57 6.87 -7.24
C TYR A 348 -11.39 7.42 -5.81
N ILE A 349 -12.22 8.41 -5.47
CA ILE A 349 -12.40 8.91 -4.12
C ILE A 349 -13.51 8.08 -3.46
N ASP A 350 -13.17 7.33 -2.42
CA ASP A 350 -14.04 6.29 -1.86
C ASP A 350 -15.26 6.86 -1.14
N GLU A 351 -16.44 6.34 -1.43
CA GLU A 351 -17.69 6.75 -0.77
C GLU A 351 -17.80 6.20 0.67
N THR A 352 -16.99 5.19 1.02
CA THR A 352 -17.03 4.45 2.30
C THR A 352 -15.63 4.26 2.88
N GLY A 353 -15.26 5.02 3.92
CA GLY A 353 -13.91 5.05 4.51
C GLY A 353 -13.43 3.81 5.28
N GLU A 354 -14.08 2.67 5.08
CA GLU A 354 -13.83 1.40 5.79
C GLU A 354 -12.50 0.71 5.38
N LEU A 355 -11.94 1.09 4.23
CA LEU A 355 -10.93 0.32 3.51
C LEU A 355 -9.60 1.07 3.31
N ASP A 356 -9.04 1.58 4.42
CA ASP A 356 -7.59 1.79 4.58
C ASP A 356 -6.91 0.61 5.30
N GLN A 357 -7.66 -0.41 5.74
CA GLN A 357 -7.05 -1.72 5.96
C GLN A 357 -6.55 -2.21 4.58
N PRO A 358 -5.26 -2.53 4.41
CA PRO A 358 -4.82 -3.20 3.20
C PRO A 358 -5.53 -4.55 3.13
N ALA A 359 -6.18 -4.85 2.00
CA ALA A 359 -6.64 -6.21 1.76
C ALA A 359 -5.40 -7.12 1.77
N GLU A 360 -5.49 -8.26 2.46
CA GLU A 360 -4.35 -9.13 2.75
C GLU A 360 -3.60 -9.51 1.45
N GLY A 361 -2.39 -8.96 1.28
CA GLY A 361 -1.55 -9.14 0.10
C GLY A 361 -1.44 -7.96 -0.88
N THR A 362 -2.31 -6.95 -0.83
CA THR A 362 -2.23 -5.75 -1.70
C THR A 362 -1.90 -4.49 -0.89
N GLY A 363 -0.62 -4.12 -0.84
CA GLY A 363 -0.11 -3.10 0.07
C GLY A 363 -0.33 -1.64 -0.35
N ALA A 364 -1.40 -1.33 -1.09
CA ALA A 364 -1.72 0.01 -1.59
C ALA A 364 -3.06 0.50 -1.03
N PRO A 365 -3.13 1.66 -0.35
CA PRO A 365 -4.40 2.32 -0.10
C PRO A 365 -4.97 2.89 -1.42
N ALA A 366 -6.30 2.96 -1.53
CA ALA A 366 -6.94 3.61 -2.68
C ALA A 366 -6.76 5.14 -2.63
N GLY A 367 -6.52 5.75 -3.79
CA GLY A 367 -6.23 7.18 -3.95
C GLY A 367 -4.75 7.54 -3.86
N GLY A 368 -3.92 6.91 -4.71
CA GLY A 368 -2.52 7.31 -4.92
C GLY A 368 -2.37 8.51 -5.85
N TYR A 369 -1.13 8.89 -6.20
CA TYR A 369 -0.87 9.97 -7.15
C TYR A 369 -1.18 9.55 -8.59
N LEU A 370 -1.84 10.43 -9.34
CA LEU A 370 -1.68 10.51 -10.79
C LEU A 370 -0.43 11.35 -11.07
N LEU A 371 0.43 10.95 -12.01
CA LEU A 371 1.56 11.77 -12.47
C LEU A 371 1.47 11.97 -13.98
N CYS A 372 1.42 13.23 -14.40
CA CYS A 372 1.54 13.64 -15.79
C CYS A 372 3.01 13.99 -16.09
N LEU A 373 3.52 13.50 -17.23
CA LEU A 373 4.92 13.66 -17.66
C LEU A 373 4.96 14.06 -19.14
N THR A 374 5.84 15.02 -19.46
CA THR A 374 6.23 15.36 -20.82
C THR A 374 7.76 15.41 -20.92
N GLU A 375 8.28 14.97 -22.05
CA GLU A 375 9.72 14.89 -22.34
C GLU A 375 10.00 15.72 -23.60
N SER A 376 11.11 16.44 -23.62
CA SER A 376 11.56 17.17 -24.80
C SER A 376 13.06 16.99 -25.01
N SER A 377 13.49 16.83 -26.27
CA SER A 377 14.90 16.53 -26.56
C SER A 377 15.77 17.75 -26.27
N ALA A 378 16.59 17.65 -25.23
CA ALA A 378 17.78 18.47 -25.11
C ALA A 378 18.83 17.97 -26.12
N LYS A 379 19.97 18.67 -26.21
CA LYS A 379 20.99 18.42 -27.24
C LYS A 379 21.86 17.23 -26.88
N GLY A 380 21.89 16.21 -27.75
CA GLY A 380 22.77 15.05 -27.61
C GLY A 380 22.40 13.91 -28.57
N SER A 381 23.19 12.84 -28.57
CA SER A 381 22.86 11.60 -29.30
C SER A 381 23.62 10.41 -28.71
N GLY A 382 22.96 9.27 -28.54
CA GLY A 382 23.60 8.07 -27.97
C GLY A 382 23.81 8.21 -26.46
N THR A 383 25.02 7.95 -25.97
CA THR A 383 25.36 8.06 -24.53
C THR A 383 25.17 9.46 -23.97
N ASP A 384 25.31 10.47 -24.83
CA ASP A 384 25.23 11.89 -24.47
C ASP A 384 23.81 12.44 -24.68
N GLU A 385 22.82 11.58 -24.93
CA GLU A 385 21.41 11.95 -25.01
C GLU A 385 20.95 12.54 -23.66
N LYS A 386 20.42 13.77 -23.73
CA LYS A 386 19.83 14.53 -22.64
C LYS A 386 18.40 14.92 -23.01
N VAL A 387 17.53 15.05 -22.01
CA VAL A 387 16.16 15.51 -22.19
C VAL A 387 15.72 16.45 -21.08
N ASP A 388 14.94 17.47 -21.44
CA ASP A 388 14.27 18.35 -20.50
C ASP A 388 12.88 17.75 -20.19
N VAL A 389 12.61 17.48 -18.91
CA VAL A 389 11.45 16.73 -18.43
C VAL A 389 10.62 17.58 -17.46
N GLY A 390 9.34 17.76 -17.78
CA GLY A 390 8.38 18.39 -16.87
C GLY A 390 7.40 17.37 -16.31
N ILE A 391 7.18 17.41 -15.00
CA ILE A 391 6.15 16.59 -14.33
C ILE A 391 5.19 17.43 -13.50
N ILE A 392 3.95 16.95 -13.40
CA ILE A 392 3.03 17.32 -12.32
C ILE A 392 2.33 16.07 -11.79
N ALA A 393 2.40 15.86 -10.49
CA ALA A 393 1.72 14.79 -9.78
C ALA A 393 0.65 15.35 -8.85
N VAL A 394 -0.52 14.74 -8.84
CA VAL A 394 -1.68 15.18 -8.07
C VAL A 394 -2.31 13.99 -7.36
N GLN A 395 -2.74 14.18 -6.11
CA GLN A 395 -3.44 13.18 -5.32
C GLN A 395 -4.87 13.66 -5.03
N PRO A 396 -5.88 13.31 -5.87
CA PRO A 396 -7.26 13.77 -5.72
C PRO A 396 -7.90 13.47 -4.37
N ALA A 397 -7.40 12.47 -3.65
CA ALA A 397 -7.86 12.08 -2.32
C ALA A 397 -7.33 12.96 -1.16
N THR A 398 -6.32 13.81 -1.35
CA THR A 398 -5.76 14.67 -0.28
C THR A 398 -5.62 16.14 -0.66
N GLY A 399 -5.63 16.47 -1.95
CA GLY A 399 -5.35 17.83 -2.44
C GLY A 399 -3.85 18.13 -2.64
N ASP A 400 -2.94 17.18 -2.41
CA ASP A 400 -1.51 17.39 -2.65
C ASP A 400 -1.21 17.52 -4.16
N ILE A 401 -0.42 18.55 -4.51
CA ILE A 401 0.07 18.80 -5.87
C ILE A 401 1.59 18.98 -5.81
N ILE A 402 2.32 18.16 -6.56
CA ILE A 402 3.78 18.17 -6.65
C ILE A 402 4.16 18.46 -8.09
N TYR A 403 5.10 19.36 -8.35
CA TYR A 403 5.62 19.61 -9.70
C TYR A 403 7.15 19.63 -9.72
N ASP A 404 7.74 19.37 -10.89
CA ASP A 404 9.19 19.44 -11.08
C ASP A 404 9.54 19.67 -12.56
N ASP A 405 10.71 20.27 -12.80
CA ASP A 405 11.29 20.51 -14.12
C ASP A 405 12.81 20.26 -14.02
N PHE A 406 13.35 19.38 -14.85
CA PHE A 406 14.76 18.96 -14.75
C PHE A 406 15.30 18.40 -16.07
N GLU A 407 16.62 18.52 -16.27
CA GLU A 407 17.36 17.80 -17.30
C GLU A 407 17.69 16.38 -16.79
N ASP A 408 17.46 15.35 -17.61
CA ASP A 408 17.87 13.96 -17.33
C ASP A 408 18.73 13.40 -18.48
N GLY A 409 19.67 12.52 -18.14
CA GLY A 409 20.58 11.90 -19.09
C GLY A 409 20.06 10.58 -19.68
N PHE A 410 20.86 9.93 -20.52
CA PHE A 410 20.55 8.66 -21.18
C PHE A 410 20.00 7.56 -20.23
N MET A 411 20.44 7.53 -18.97
CA MET A 411 20.03 6.55 -17.96
C MET A 411 18.70 6.86 -17.24
N ARG A 412 18.06 8.01 -17.50
CA ARG A 412 16.73 8.42 -16.97
C ARG A 412 16.55 8.31 -15.45
N ARG A 413 17.57 8.74 -14.70
CA ARG A 413 17.66 8.57 -13.23
C ARG A 413 16.92 9.62 -12.44
N GLU A 414 16.83 10.83 -12.98
CA GLU A 414 16.06 11.88 -12.33
C GLU A 414 14.57 11.51 -12.40
N ILE A 415 14.08 11.03 -13.56
CA ILE A 415 12.74 10.45 -13.73
C ILE A 415 12.52 9.29 -12.76
N GLU A 416 13.39 8.28 -12.75
CA GLU A 416 13.30 7.12 -11.85
C GLU A 416 13.17 7.55 -10.37
N THR A 417 13.96 8.54 -9.95
CA THR A 417 13.92 9.06 -8.58
C THR A 417 12.59 9.72 -8.24
N ARG A 418 11.99 10.52 -9.14
CA ARG A 418 10.65 11.11 -8.90
C ARG A 418 9.58 10.03 -8.90
N LEU A 419 9.65 9.06 -9.81
CA LEU A 419 8.69 7.95 -9.88
C LEU A 419 8.71 7.07 -8.62
N LEU A 420 9.88 6.76 -8.05
CA LEU A 420 9.98 5.96 -6.82
C LEU A 420 9.56 6.76 -5.56
N HIS A 421 9.80 8.07 -5.52
CA HIS A 421 9.32 8.94 -4.41
C HIS A 421 7.80 9.15 -4.42
N ILE A 422 7.25 9.45 -5.59
CA ILE A 422 5.82 9.77 -5.76
C ILE A 422 4.99 8.48 -5.81
N SER A 423 5.58 7.40 -6.33
CA SER A 423 4.98 6.07 -6.51
C SER A 423 3.57 6.13 -7.14
N PRO A 424 3.41 6.74 -8.34
CA PRO A 424 2.11 7.00 -8.93
C PRO A 424 1.37 5.71 -9.29
N CYS A 425 0.07 5.68 -9.01
CA CYS A 425 -0.82 4.58 -9.41
C CYS A 425 -1.35 4.72 -10.84
N GLU A 426 -1.18 5.91 -11.44
CA GLU A 426 -1.64 6.25 -12.78
C GLU A 426 -0.69 7.29 -13.42
N LEU A 427 -0.36 7.10 -14.69
CA LEU A 427 0.58 7.91 -15.46
C LEU A 427 -0.10 8.48 -16.71
N VAL A 428 0.00 9.79 -16.90
CA VAL A 428 -0.51 10.51 -18.08
C VAL A 428 0.68 11.03 -18.89
N ILE A 429 0.99 10.36 -19.99
CA ILE A 429 2.11 10.72 -20.87
C ILE A 429 1.62 11.74 -21.88
N VAL A 430 2.29 12.90 -21.96
CA VAL A 430 2.00 13.95 -22.96
C VAL A 430 3.10 13.97 -24.01
N GLY A 431 2.76 13.53 -25.21
CA GLY A 431 3.67 13.45 -26.36
C GLY A 431 4.32 12.09 -26.57
N GLU A 432 5.33 12.07 -27.43
CA GLU A 432 6.18 10.91 -27.66
C GLU A 432 7.38 10.93 -26.70
N LEU A 433 7.66 9.80 -26.08
CA LEU A 433 8.81 9.63 -25.17
C LEU A 433 10.01 9.06 -25.93
N SER A 434 11.20 9.29 -25.41
CA SER A 434 12.40 8.61 -25.89
C SER A 434 12.32 7.09 -25.66
N LYS A 435 13.10 6.32 -26.42
CA LYS A 435 13.18 4.86 -26.23
C LYS A 435 13.75 4.46 -24.86
N ALA A 436 14.44 5.35 -24.16
CA ALA A 436 14.93 5.14 -22.80
C ALA A 436 13.80 5.37 -21.77
N THR A 437 13.15 6.53 -21.82
CA THR A 437 12.04 6.86 -20.91
C THR A 437 10.87 5.90 -21.08
N ASP A 438 10.51 5.54 -22.32
CA ASP A 438 9.37 4.64 -22.54
C ASP A 438 9.64 3.24 -21.99
N LYS A 439 10.87 2.73 -22.07
CA LYS A 439 11.29 1.49 -21.41
C LYS A 439 11.21 1.59 -19.88
N LEU A 440 11.70 2.69 -19.29
CA LEU A 440 11.64 2.92 -17.84
C LEU A 440 10.18 2.96 -17.36
N VAL A 441 9.32 3.71 -18.05
CA VAL A 441 7.89 3.81 -17.73
C VAL A 441 7.17 2.47 -17.92
N GLN A 442 7.46 1.71 -18.99
CA GLN A 442 6.91 0.37 -19.17
C GLN A 442 7.39 -0.62 -18.08
N HIS A 443 8.66 -0.53 -17.66
CA HIS A 443 9.21 -1.37 -16.60
C HIS A 443 8.52 -1.09 -15.25
N LEU A 444 8.51 0.18 -14.83
CA LEU A 444 7.89 0.59 -13.56
C LEU A 444 6.37 0.40 -13.58
N ALA A 445 5.67 0.63 -14.69
CA ALA A 445 4.22 0.38 -14.75
C ALA A 445 3.85 -1.11 -14.89
N GLY A 446 4.72 -1.91 -15.49
CA GLY A 446 4.53 -3.35 -15.72
C GLY A 446 4.93 -4.23 -14.54
N SER A 447 5.89 -3.81 -13.72
CA SER A 447 6.41 -4.59 -12.60
C SER A 447 5.49 -4.56 -11.37
N SER A 448 5.31 -5.72 -10.73
CA SER A 448 4.71 -5.81 -9.39
C SER A 448 5.68 -5.36 -8.27
N THR A 449 6.88 -4.89 -8.59
CA THR A 449 7.88 -4.38 -7.62
C THR A 449 7.74 -2.90 -7.28
N ASN A 450 6.73 -2.19 -7.82
CA ASN A 450 6.37 -0.86 -7.31
C ASN A 450 6.15 -0.91 -5.79
N VAL A 451 6.34 0.23 -5.10
CA VAL A 451 6.19 0.42 -3.63
C VAL A 451 4.76 0.13 -3.11
N PHE A 452 3.88 -0.39 -3.96
CA PHE A 452 2.49 -0.75 -3.71
C PHE A 452 2.12 -2.18 -4.14
N GLY A 453 2.99 -2.92 -4.85
CA GLY A 453 2.77 -4.33 -5.23
C GLY A 453 1.86 -4.55 -6.45
N ASP A 454 1.50 -3.49 -7.17
CA ASP A 454 0.38 -3.48 -8.11
C ASP A 454 0.67 -2.58 -9.32
N ARG A 455 0.02 -2.88 -10.46
CA ARG A 455 0.28 -2.26 -11.76
C ARG A 455 -0.19 -0.81 -11.78
N THR A 456 0.53 0.02 -12.53
CA THR A 456 0.21 1.44 -12.75
C THR A 456 -0.48 1.57 -14.10
N ARG A 457 -1.62 2.28 -14.14
CA ARG A 457 -2.30 2.59 -15.41
C ARG A 457 -1.45 3.60 -16.18
N VAL A 458 -1.33 3.41 -17.49
CA VAL A 458 -0.66 4.37 -18.39
C VAL A 458 -1.67 4.83 -19.43
N GLU A 459 -1.86 6.14 -19.52
CA GLU A 459 -2.67 6.82 -20.52
C GLU A 459 -1.77 7.75 -21.35
N ARG A 460 -2.04 7.90 -22.66
CA ARG A 460 -1.22 8.73 -23.56
C ARG A 460 -2.07 9.80 -24.23
N VAL A 461 -1.62 11.04 -24.16
CA VAL A 461 -2.21 12.21 -24.78
C VAL A 461 -1.32 12.64 -25.96
N PRO A 462 -1.84 12.71 -27.20
CA PRO A 462 -1.04 13.14 -28.35
C PRO A 462 -0.69 14.63 -28.23
N GLN A 463 0.54 15.00 -28.60
CA GLN A 463 1.04 16.37 -28.48
C GLN A 463 1.01 17.09 -29.84
N SER A 464 0.35 18.25 -29.90
CA SER A 464 0.40 19.13 -31.07
C SER A 464 1.71 19.94 -31.08
N LYS A 465 2.13 20.47 -32.25
CA LYS A 465 3.30 21.38 -32.33
C LYS A 465 3.05 22.73 -31.63
N THR A 466 1.79 23.08 -31.40
CA THR A 466 1.33 24.32 -30.78
C THR A 466 0.98 24.16 -29.28
N MET A 467 1.05 22.93 -28.75
CA MET A 467 0.45 22.59 -27.46
C MET A 467 1.03 23.33 -26.25
N ALA A 468 2.28 23.78 -26.30
CA ALA A 468 2.87 24.57 -25.22
C ALA A 468 2.24 25.98 -25.12
N THR A 469 1.88 26.58 -26.27
CA THR A 469 1.19 27.87 -26.33
C THR A 469 -0.30 27.71 -26.01
N GLU A 470 -0.93 26.66 -26.54
CA GLU A 470 -2.31 26.27 -26.23
C GLU A 470 -2.48 25.99 -24.72
N ALA A 471 -1.54 25.27 -24.10
CA ALA A 471 -1.53 24.99 -22.67
C ALA A 471 -1.40 26.27 -21.83
N CYS A 472 -0.50 27.19 -22.19
CA CYS A 472 -0.39 28.48 -21.51
C CYS A 472 -1.72 29.26 -21.59
N SER A 473 -2.37 29.27 -22.75
CA SER A 473 -3.66 29.94 -22.94
C SER A 473 -4.79 29.26 -22.15
N HIS A 474 -4.86 27.93 -22.17
CA HIS A 474 -5.87 27.13 -21.46
C HIS A 474 -5.75 27.28 -19.93
N VAL A 475 -4.53 27.17 -19.39
CA VAL A 475 -4.26 27.38 -17.95
C VAL A 475 -4.58 28.83 -17.56
N THR A 476 -4.20 29.82 -18.38
CA THR A 476 -4.57 31.22 -18.12
C THR A 476 -6.08 31.41 -18.12
N GLN A 477 -6.81 30.80 -19.06
CA GLN A 477 -8.27 30.88 -19.14
C GLN A 477 -8.97 30.20 -17.94
N PHE A 478 -8.44 29.07 -17.46
CA PHE A 478 -8.97 28.35 -16.29
C PHE A 478 -8.96 29.22 -15.03
N TYR A 479 -7.86 29.94 -14.76
CA TYR A 479 -7.74 30.84 -13.61
C TYR A 479 -8.40 32.22 -13.87
N ALA A 480 -8.22 32.81 -15.05
CA ALA A 480 -8.81 34.12 -15.38
C ALA A 480 -10.35 34.09 -15.46
N GLY A 481 -10.95 32.94 -15.77
CA GLY A 481 -12.41 32.75 -15.69
C GLY A 481 -12.96 32.91 -14.27
N LYS A 482 -12.15 32.60 -13.24
CA LYS A 482 -12.49 32.66 -11.82
C LYS A 482 -12.08 33.97 -11.15
N ALA A 483 -11.08 34.67 -11.71
CA ALA A 483 -10.65 36.02 -11.28
C ALA A 483 -11.67 37.15 -11.58
N LYS A 484 -12.93 36.81 -11.89
CA LYS A 484 -14.04 37.78 -12.01
C LYS A 484 -14.65 38.10 -10.65
N ASP A 485 -14.57 37.17 -9.70
CA ASP A 485 -14.84 37.47 -8.30
C ASP A 485 -13.61 38.19 -7.73
N ASN A 486 -13.86 39.30 -7.03
CA ASN A 486 -12.92 40.42 -6.88
C ASN A 486 -11.87 40.20 -5.77
N ASP A 487 -11.22 39.04 -5.78
CA ASP A 487 -10.32 38.55 -4.73
C ASP A 487 -8.84 38.69 -5.15
N GLU A 488 -8.04 39.43 -4.37
CA GLU A 488 -6.59 39.62 -4.58
C GLU A 488 -5.83 38.29 -4.64
N ARG A 489 -6.37 37.24 -3.98
CA ARG A 489 -5.83 35.89 -4.05
C ARG A 489 -5.73 35.43 -5.50
N SER A 490 -6.80 35.56 -6.29
CA SER A 490 -6.88 35.10 -7.69
C SER A 490 -5.78 35.71 -8.58
N ALA A 491 -5.43 36.97 -8.37
CA ALA A 491 -4.31 37.62 -9.06
C ALA A 491 -2.96 37.02 -8.64
N SER A 492 -2.75 36.75 -7.34
CA SER A 492 -1.55 36.07 -6.84
C SER A 492 -1.46 34.61 -7.32
N LEU A 493 -2.59 33.91 -7.50
CA LEU A 493 -2.62 32.55 -8.03
C LEU A 493 -2.13 32.54 -9.49
N LEU A 494 -2.65 33.47 -10.29
CA LEU A 494 -2.31 33.59 -11.70
C LEU A 494 -0.84 33.99 -11.89
N ASP A 495 -0.29 34.88 -11.06
CA ASP A 495 1.14 35.20 -11.01
C ASP A 495 2.03 33.98 -10.67
N LYS A 496 1.65 33.17 -9.67
CA LYS A 496 2.38 31.93 -9.32
C LYS A 496 2.36 30.91 -10.45
N VAL A 497 1.22 30.75 -11.12
CA VAL A 497 1.05 29.77 -12.20
C VAL A 497 1.76 30.20 -13.49
N LEU A 498 1.77 31.50 -13.81
CA LEU A 498 2.56 32.06 -14.93
C LEU A 498 4.08 31.94 -14.72
N LYS A 499 4.55 31.74 -13.48
CA LYS A 499 5.96 31.50 -13.14
C LYS A 499 6.39 30.03 -13.24
N LEU A 500 5.48 29.11 -13.58
CA LEU A 500 5.83 27.70 -13.79
C LEU A 500 6.61 27.49 -15.10
N PRO A 501 7.54 26.52 -15.17
CA PRO A 501 8.21 26.14 -16.41
C PRO A 501 7.23 25.64 -17.48
N LYS A 502 7.52 25.91 -18.77
CA LYS A 502 6.63 25.60 -19.91
C LYS A 502 6.27 24.12 -20.02
N SER A 503 7.21 23.25 -19.66
CA SER A 503 7.07 21.79 -19.54
C SER A 503 5.98 21.44 -18.50
N VAL A 504 6.09 21.99 -17.29
CA VAL A 504 5.10 21.88 -16.20
C VAL A 504 3.75 22.49 -16.59
N THR A 505 3.71 23.65 -17.26
CA THR A 505 2.45 24.24 -17.76
C THR A 505 1.75 23.33 -18.77
N THR A 506 2.51 22.64 -19.63
CA THR A 506 2.00 21.67 -20.59
C THR A 506 1.38 20.47 -19.88
N CYS A 507 2.07 19.91 -18.88
CA CYS A 507 1.56 18.82 -18.04
C CYS A 507 0.34 19.25 -17.20
N LEU A 508 0.31 20.48 -16.67
CA LEU A 508 -0.82 21.04 -15.93
C LEU A 508 -2.06 21.16 -16.83
N SER A 509 -1.94 21.70 -18.04
CA SER A 509 -3.04 21.78 -19.00
C SER A 509 -3.62 20.40 -19.35
N ALA A 510 -2.75 19.41 -19.58
CA ALA A 510 -3.16 18.04 -19.85
C ALA A 510 -3.86 17.40 -18.64
N MET A 511 -3.35 17.62 -17.42
CA MET A 511 -3.95 17.06 -16.20
C MET A 511 -5.27 17.74 -15.81
N ILE A 512 -5.45 19.05 -16.07
CA ILE A 512 -6.75 19.73 -15.98
C ILE A 512 -7.74 19.04 -16.93
N THR A 513 -7.37 18.93 -18.22
CA THR A 513 -8.22 18.32 -19.26
C THR A 513 -8.60 16.88 -18.92
N HIS A 514 -7.66 16.10 -18.38
CA HIS A 514 -7.90 14.72 -17.94
C HIS A 514 -8.85 14.69 -16.73
N LEU A 515 -8.59 15.46 -15.66
CA LEU A 515 -9.43 15.47 -14.45
C LEU A 515 -10.86 16.02 -14.68
N THR A 516 -11.08 16.84 -15.72
CA THR A 516 -12.43 17.24 -16.16
C THR A 516 -13.30 16.06 -16.62
N GLU A 517 -12.75 14.94 -17.12
CA GLU A 517 -13.57 13.73 -17.42
C GLU A 517 -14.18 13.10 -16.14
N TYR A 518 -13.61 13.42 -14.96
CA TYR A 518 -13.96 12.82 -13.66
C TYR A 518 -14.67 13.80 -12.71
N GLY A 519 -14.77 15.09 -13.07
CA GLY A 519 -15.22 16.17 -12.20
C GLY A 519 -14.30 16.32 -10.98
N LEU A 520 -13.02 16.57 -11.23
CA LEU A 520 -11.93 16.65 -10.24
C LEU A 520 -10.93 17.79 -10.51
N GLU A 521 -11.09 18.54 -11.60
CA GLU A 521 -10.19 19.62 -12.04
C GLU A 521 -10.06 20.76 -11.01
N HIS A 522 -11.08 20.94 -10.17
CA HIS A 522 -11.10 21.93 -9.09
C HIS A 522 -9.98 21.76 -8.06
N ILE A 523 -9.31 20.60 -8.00
CA ILE A 523 -8.09 20.46 -7.20
C ILE A 523 -7.03 21.51 -7.52
N PHE A 524 -6.96 21.99 -8.75
CA PHE A 524 -6.00 23.02 -9.17
C PHE A 524 -6.34 24.43 -8.66
N ASP A 525 -7.53 24.64 -8.09
CA ASP A 525 -7.88 25.87 -7.37
C ASP A 525 -7.20 25.91 -5.98
N LEU A 526 -6.85 24.74 -5.41
CA LEU A 526 -6.19 24.56 -4.10
C LEU A 526 -4.68 24.87 -4.14
N THR A 527 -4.34 26.00 -4.76
CA THR A 527 -2.97 26.45 -5.08
C THR A 527 -1.99 26.54 -3.90
N LYS A 528 -2.46 26.61 -2.65
CA LYS A 528 -1.60 26.55 -1.45
C LYS A 528 -0.78 25.26 -1.38
N TYR A 529 -1.27 24.17 -2.00
CA TYR A 529 -0.66 22.84 -1.90
C TYR A 529 0.30 22.50 -3.06
N PHE A 530 0.51 23.40 -4.03
CA PHE A 530 1.54 23.26 -5.07
C PHE A 530 2.95 23.30 -4.47
N GLN A 531 3.66 22.16 -4.49
CA GLN A 531 4.99 21.99 -3.93
C GLN A 531 5.99 21.60 -5.03
N SER A 532 7.10 22.34 -5.16
CA SER A 532 8.20 21.92 -6.03
C SER A 532 8.95 20.74 -5.43
N PHE A 533 9.24 19.72 -6.23
CA PHE A 533 9.99 18.54 -5.80
C PHE A 533 11.48 18.88 -5.58
N SER A 534 12.13 19.57 -6.52
CA SER A 534 13.56 19.91 -6.46
C SER A 534 13.93 21.02 -5.45
N THR A 535 13.01 21.44 -4.58
CA THR A 535 13.34 22.38 -3.49
C THR A 535 14.33 21.74 -2.53
N ARG A 536 15.59 22.20 -2.50
CA ARG A 536 16.70 21.69 -1.64
C ARG A 536 16.54 21.98 -0.13
N GLN A 537 15.32 21.93 0.39
CA GLN A 537 14.99 21.98 1.82
C GLN A 537 15.07 20.59 2.49
N HIS A 538 15.15 19.52 1.68
CA HIS A 538 15.06 18.13 2.13
C HIS A 538 16.26 17.29 1.68
N MET A 539 16.64 16.32 2.53
CA MET A 539 17.74 15.40 2.25
C MET A 539 17.38 14.46 1.09
N LEU A 540 18.29 14.31 0.14
CA LEU A 540 18.11 13.41 -1.00
C LEU A 540 18.33 11.95 -0.57
N ILE A 541 17.36 11.10 -0.88
CA ILE A 541 17.42 9.66 -0.68
C ILE A 541 16.87 9.03 -1.95
N ASN A 542 17.68 8.34 -2.73
CA ASN A 542 17.19 7.70 -3.96
C ASN A 542 16.33 6.46 -3.62
N GLY A 543 15.54 5.98 -4.58
CA GLY A 543 14.63 4.85 -4.35
C GLY A 543 15.36 3.56 -3.93
N THR A 544 16.52 3.28 -4.52
CA THR A 544 17.35 2.14 -4.11
C THR A 544 17.83 2.24 -2.66
N THR A 545 18.06 3.44 -2.13
CA THR A 545 18.37 3.65 -0.70
C THR A 545 17.14 3.51 0.20
N LEU A 546 15.96 3.99 -0.22
CA LEU A 546 14.70 3.78 0.54
C LEU A 546 14.38 2.29 0.71
N GLU A 547 14.66 1.46 -0.31
CA GLU A 547 14.57 0.01 -0.22
C GLU A 547 15.73 -0.63 0.56
N SER A 548 16.98 -0.22 0.30
CA SER A 548 18.18 -0.81 0.94
C SER A 548 18.25 -0.59 2.45
N LEU A 549 17.65 0.49 2.94
CA LEU A 549 17.50 0.81 4.36
C LEU A 549 16.14 0.38 4.94
N GLU A 550 15.27 -0.26 4.15
CA GLU A 550 13.95 -0.78 4.58
C GLU A 550 13.06 0.31 5.22
N VAL A 551 13.02 1.49 4.60
CA VAL A 551 12.42 2.71 5.19
C VAL A 551 10.90 2.59 5.31
N TYR A 552 10.23 2.08 4.27
CA TYR A 552 8.77 1.95 4.22
C TYR A 552 8.26 0.51 4.27
N ARG A 553 9.10 -0.46 3.89
CA ARG A 553 8.80 -1.89 3.81
C ARG A 553 10.08 -2.67 4.08
N ASN A 554 9.94 -3.89 4.59
CA ASN A 554 11.06 -4.83 4.63
C ASN A 554 11.26 -5.50 3.25
N ALA A 555 12.47 -5.99 2.99
CA ALA A 555 12.86 -6.63 1.73
C ALA A 555 12.44 -8.11 1.60
N THR A 556 11.89 -8.72 2.66
CA THR A 556 11.62 -10.17 2.77
C THR A 556 10.19 -10.54 2.35
N ASP A 557 9.18 -9.87 2.90
CA ASP A 557 7.76 -10.11 2.59
C ASP A 557 7.02 -8.88 2.02
N GLN A 558 7.74 -7.77 1.82
CA GLN A 558 7.22 -6.49 1.31
C GLN A 558 6.10 -5.86 2.16
N SER A 559 5.92 -6.30 3.41
CA SER A 559 5.01 -5.65 4.36
C SER A 559 5.65 -4.44 5.04
N GLU A 560 4.81 -3.59 5.63
CA GLU A 560 5.28 -2.44 6.44
C GLU A 560 5.96 -2.88 7.74
N LYS A 561 5.68 -4.09 8.26
CA LYS A 561 6.23 -4.58 9.52
C LYS A 561 7.73 -4.82 9.38
N GLY A 562 8.54 -4.39 10.35
CA GLY A 562 10.00 -4.44 10.22
C GLY A 562 10.58 -3.39 9.26
N SER A 563 9.85 -2.31 8.98
CA SER A 563 10.38 -1.09 8.35
C SER A 563 10.67 0.01 9.38
N LEU A 564 11.41 1.04 8.97
CA LEU A 564 11.59 2.25 9.80
C LEU A 564 10.24 2.93 10.08
N LEU A 565 9.36 3.04 9.08
CA LEU A 565 8.02 3.61 9.25
C LEU A 565 7.24 2.89 10.35
N TRP A 566 7.23 1.55 10.37
CA TRP A 566 6.55 0.78 11.41
C TRP A 566 7.16 0.96 12.81
N ALA A 567 8.49 1.08 12.91
CA ALA A 567 9.16 1.39 14.17
C ALA A 567 8.71 2.75 14.73
N LEU A 568 8.59 3.77 13.88
CA LEU A 568 8.28 5.15 14.28
C LEU A 568 6.77 5.46 14.40
N ASP A 569 5.92 4.76 13.66
CA ASP A 569 4.49 5.06 13.58
C ASP A 569 3.74 4.64 14.85
N LYS A 570 3.34 5.65 15.62
CA LYS A 570 2.45 5.60 16.79
C LYS A 570 1.31 6.62 16.63
N THR A 571 1.05 7.04 15.38
CA THR A 571 0.04 8.06 15.05
C THR A 571 -1.38 7.53 15.30
N ARG A 572 -2.29 8.43 15.65
CA ARG A 572 -3.68 8.12 16.01
C ARG A 572 -4.66 8.43 14.88
N THR A 573 -4.25 9.28 13.93
CA THR A 573 -5.08 9.76 12.82
C THR A 573 -4.47 9.42 11.46
N ARG A 574 -5.31 9.19 10.44
CA ARG A 574 -4.86 8.90 9.07
C ARG A 574 -4.06 10.06 8.43
N PRO A 575 -4.42 11.35 8.62
CA PRO A 575 -3.59 12.48 8.20
C PRO A 575 -2.22 12.51 8.89
N GLY A 576 -2.17 12.25 10.22
CA GLY A 576 -0.91 12.12 10.96
C GLY A 576 -0.01 11.02 10.38
N ARG A 577 -0.56 9.84 10.13
CA ARG A 577 0.17 8.72 9.51
C ARG A 577 0.79 9.10 8.15
N ARG A 578 0.03 9.80 7.29
CA ARG A 578 0.51 10.28 5.99
C ARG A 578 1.61 11.34 6.13
N LEU A 579 1.46 12.26 7.07
CA LEU A 579 2.45 13.31 7.34
C LEU A 579 3.76 12.74 7.90
N LEU A 580 3.70 11.76 8.81
CA LEU A 580 4.88 11.07 9.33
C LEU A 580 5.62 10.31 8.21
N ARG A 581 4.91 9.61 7.33
CA ARG A 581 5.49 8.96 6.13
C ARG A 581 6.21 9.98 5.23
N LYS A 582 5.66 11.19 5.09
CA LYS A 582 6.26 12.31 4.34
C LYS A 582 7.51 12.88 5.05
N TRP A 583 7.51 13.01 6.38
CA TRP A 583 8.67 13.47 7.15
C TRP A 583 9.86 12.51 7.07
N ILE A 584 9.62 11.20 7.15
CA ILE A 584 10.67 10.17 7.07
C ILE A 584 11.29 10.11 5.67
N GLY A 585 10.48 10.23 4.61
CA GLY A 585 10.96 10.22 3.22
C GLY A 585 11.56 11.54 2.75
N ARG A 586 11.32 12.64 3.48
CA ARG A 586 11.87 13.98 3.20
C ARG A 586 12.41 14.63 4.49
N PRO A 587 13.52 14.11 5.06
CA PRO A 587 14.19 14.69 6.23
C PRO A 587 14.65 16.13 5.95
N LEU A 588 14.87 16.93 6.99
CA LEU A 588 15.18 18.36 6.84
C LEU A 588 16.68 18.61 6.59
N LEU A 589 16.97 19.63 5.76
CA LEU A 589 18.30 20.27 5.64
C LEU A 589 18.38 21.62 6.35
N ASP A 590 17.25 22.13 6.82
CA ASP A 590 17.15 23.33 7.65
C ASP A 590 17.36 22.96 9.12
N ARG A 591 18.43 23.49 9.72
CA ARG A 591 18.79 23.23 11.12
C ARG A 591 17.79 23.84 12.10
N GLU A 592 17.26 25.02 11.81
CA GLU A 592 16.43 25.77 12.77
C GLU A 592 15.05 25.12 12.88
N ARG A 593 14.47 24.73 11.75
CA ARG A 593 13.19 23.96 11.71
C ARG A 593 13.33 22.54 12.26
N LEU A 594 14.54 21.96 12.20
CA LEU A 594 14.85 20.65 12.77
C LEU A 594 15.04 20.73 14.30
N GLU A 595 15.71 21.76 14.80
CA GLU A 595 15.85 22.07 16.23
C GLU A 595 14.51 22.45 16.87
N GLU A 596 13.66 23.20 16.17
CA GLU A 596 12.27 23.48 16.57
C GLU A 596 11.47 22.17 16.76
N ARG A 597 11.52 21.27 15.78
CA ARG A 597 10.84 19.97 15.84
C ARG A 597 11.35 19.11 17.00
N VAL A 598 12.67 19.04 17.21
CA VAL A 598 13.24 18.26 18.31
C VAL A 598 12.92 18.87 19.68
N THR A 599 12.89 20.20 19.79
CA THR A 599 12.44 20.91 21.01
C THR A 599 10.95 20.68 21.28
N ALA A 600 10.11 20.59 20.24
CA ALA A 600 8.70 20.21 20.39
C ALA A 600 8.54 18.76 20.90
N VAL A 601 9.34 17.82 20.38
CA VAL A 601 9.36 16.42 20.85
C VAL A 601 9.87 16.32 22.29
N GLU A 602 10.89 17.10 22.65
CA GLU A 602 11.43 17.21 24.02
C GLU A 602 10.38 17.75 25.01
N GLU A 603 9.67 18.83 24.66
CA GLU A 603 8.64 19.39 25.54
C GLU A 603 7.46 18.42 25.76
N LEU A 604 7.05 17.66 24.73
CA LEU A 604 6.03 16.62 24.86
C LEU A 604 6.50 15.42 25.69
N LEU A 605 7.79 15.10 25.66
CA LEU A 605 8.43 14.07 26.47
C LEU A 605 8.53 14.48 27.94
N GLU A 606 9.01 15.70 28.22
CA GLU A 606 9.08 16.26 29.58
C GLU A 606 7.70 16.39 30.24
N ASN A 607 6.67 16.73 29.46
CA ASN A 607 5.29 16.89 29.94
C ASN A 607 4.43 15.63 29.74
N GLN A 608 5.02 14.44 29.57
CA GLN A 608 4.28 13.19 29.47
C GLN A 608 3.43 12.94 30.72
N SER A 609 2.19 12.44 30.55
CA SER A 609 1.21 12.22 31.65
C SER A 609 0.77 13.51 32.36
N THR A 610 0.96 14.67 31.74
CA THR A 610 0.31 15.92 32.17
C THR A 610 -1.03 16.10 31.47
N ILE A 611 -1.97 16.75 32.16
CA ILE A 611 -3.33 17.04 31.66
C ILE A 611 -3.31 17.74 30.27
N LYS A 612 -2.28 18.53 29.96
CA LYS A 612 -2.12 19.18 28.64
C LYS A 612 -1.85 18.16 27.53
N VAL A 613 -0.89 17.26 27.73
CA VAL A 613 -0.50 16.24 26.74
C VAL A 613 -1.58 15.15 26.63
N ASP A 614 -2.17 14.75 27.76
CA ASP A 614 -3.24 13.75 27.77
C ASP A 614 -4.51 14.24 27.06
N LYS A 615 -4.82 15.55 27.12
CA LYS A 615 -5.88 16.18 26.33
C LYS A 615 -5.64 16.07 24.82
N LEU A 616 -4.43 16.39 24.34
CA LEU A 616 -4.07 16.25 22.93
C LEU A 616 -4.23 14.79 22.47
N GLY A 617 -3.71 13.84 23.27
CA GLY A 617 -3.85 12.41 23.00
C GLY A 617 -5.29 11.91 23.04
N GLY A 618 -6.13 12.46 23.93
CA GLY A 618 -7.55 12.16 24.06
C GLY A 618 -8.37 12.69 22.88
N LEU A 619 -8.11 13.93 22.43
CA LEU A 619 -8.73 14.49 21.24
C LEU A 619 -8.44 13.63 20.01
N LEU A 620 -7.16 13.31 19.77
CA LEU A 620 -6.74 12.49 18.63
C LEU A 620 -7.40 11.09 18.65
N ASN A 621 -7.46 10.43 19.81
CA ASN A 621 -8.18 9.15 19.97
C ASN A 621 -9.69 9.23 19.68
N SER A 622 -10.30 10.42 19.76
CA SER A 622 -11.72 10.63 19.48
C SER A 622 -12.05 10.79 17.98
N ILE A 623 -11.03 10.90 17.13
CA ILE A 623 -11.12 11.19 15.69
C ILE A 623 -10.96 9.88 14.91
N LYS A 624 -12.08 9.27 14.54
CA LYS A 624 -12.13 7.99 13.80
C LYS A 624 -12.27 8.15 12.29
N ALA A 625 -12.64 9.35 11.82
CA ALA A 625 -12.85 9.66 10.41
C ALA A 625 -11.56 10.17 9.75
N ASP A 626 -11.44 9.95 8.44
CA ASP A 626 -10.36 10.54 7.64
C ASP A 626 -10.72 11.98 7.23
N LEU A 627 -10.53 12.94 8.14
CA LEU A 627 -10.97 14.33 7.94
C LEU A 627 -10.39 14.97 6.67
N GLU A 628 -9.18 14.61 6.27
CA GLU A 628 -8.53 15.09 5.04
C GLU A 628 -9.28 14.60 3.79
N ARG A 629 -9.67 13.31 3.76
CA ARG A 629 -10.51 12.76 2.68
C ARG A 629 -11.96 13.26 2.74
N SER A 630 -12.58 13.35 3.91
CA SER A 630 -13.97 13.83 4.00
C SER A 630 -14.10 15.32 3.65
N LEU A 631 -13.10 16.16 3.97
CA LEU A 631 -13.05 17.54 3.47
C LEU A 631 -12.92 17.61 1.94
N ILE A 632 -12.07 16.79 1.30
CA ILE A 632 -11.99 16.81 -0.17
C ILE A 632 -13.27 16.22 -0.83
N ARG A 633 -13.96 15.29 -0.17
CA ARG A 633 -15.29 14.82 -0.61
C ARG A 633 -16.36 15.89 -0.55
N ILE A 634 -16.36 16.73 0.50
CA ILE A 634 -17.23 17.91 0.58
C ILE A 634 -16.88 18.86 -0.58
N TYR A 635 -15.59 19.13 -0.79
CA TYR A 635 -15.09 20.01 -1.84
C TYR A 635 -15.54 19.63 -3.26
N TYR A 636 -15.57 18.33 -3.61
CA TYR A 636 -16.08 17.86 -4.91
C TYR A 636 -17.59 17.58 -4.96
N GLY A 637 -18.38 17.93 -3.93
CA GLY A 637 -19.82 17.58 -3.87
C GLY A 637 -20.10 16.08 -3.76
N LYS A 638 -19.12 15.26 -3.35
CA LYS A 638 -19.15 13.79 -3.30
C LYS A 638 -19.30 13.24 -1.86
N CYS A 639 -19.74 14.08 -0.92
CA CYS A 639 -19.99 13.76 0.49
C CYS A 639 -21.47 13.36 0.71
N THR A 640 -21.74 12.43 1.64
CA THR A 640 -23.13 12.02 1.97
C THR A 640 -23.67 12.77 3.20
N ARG A 641 -25.00 12.84 3.39
CA ARG A 641 -25.62 13.54 4.53
C ARG A 641 -25.16 12.99 5.90
N PRO A 642 -24.99 11.66 6.12
CA PRO A 642 -24.42 11.13 7.36
C PRO A 642 -22.94 11.46 7.54
N GLU A 643 -22.14 11.45 6.46
CA GLU A 643 -20.72 11.78 6.50
C GLU A 643 -20.48 13.26 6.80
N LEU A 644 -21.25 14.16 6.17
CA LEU A 644 -21.16 15.60 6.40
C LEU A 644 -21.41 15.91 7.89
N LEU A 645 -22.49 15.38 8.45
CA LEU A 645 -22.79 15.54 9.88
C LEU A 645 -21.67 14.99 10.76
N SER A 646 -21.15 13.80 10.47
CA SER A 646 -20.08 13.18 11.25
C SER A 646 -18.76 13.97 11.17
N THR A 647 -18.46 14.54 10.01
CA THR A 647 -17.27 15.37 9.76
C THR A 647 -17.38 16.68 10.53
N LEU A 648 -18.49 17.43 10.37
CA LEU A 648 -18.74 18.68 11.08
C LEU A 648 -18.79 18.47 12.60
N GLN A 649 -19.46 17.43 13.11
CA GLN A 649 -19.46 17.08 14.54
C GLN A 649 -18.09 16.62 15.07
N THR A 650 -17.13 16.31 14.21
CA THR A 650 -15.75 16.02 14.61
C THR A 650 -14.90 17.28 14.62
N LEU A 651 -15.04 18.15 13.61
CA LEU A 651 -14.42 19.48 13.54
C LEU A 651 -14.89 20.39 14.69
N GLN A 652 -16.18 20.33 15.04
CA GLN A 652 -16.75 21.06 16.18
C GLN A 652 -16.10 20.63 17.50
N ARG A 653 -15.86 19.33 17.71
CA ARG A 653 -15.17 18.83 18.92
C ARG A 653 -13.71 19.28 18.97
N ILE A 654 -13.01 19.30 17.84
CA ILE A 654 -11.64 19.84 17.72
C ILE A 654 -11.59 21.31 18.13
N ALA A 655 -12.54 22.13 17.65
CA ALA A 655 -12.60 23.55 18.00
C ALA A 655 -12.99 23.79 19.47
N ILE A 656 -13.93 23.02 20.02
CA ILE A 656 -14.41 23.17 21.41
C ILE A 656 -13.33 22.82 22.43
N GLU A 657 -12.55 21.75 22.22
CA GLU A 657 -11.54 21.27 23.20
C GLU A 657 -10.50 22.36 23.53
N PHE A 658 -10.15 23.20 22.56
CA PHE A 658 -9.18 24.29 22.68
C PHE A 658 -9.81 25.70 22.59
N SER A 659 -11.13 25.82 22.73
CA SER A 659 -11.91 27.07 22.66
C SER A 659 -11.47 28.22 23.59
N ARG A 660 -10.64 27.94 24.60
CA ARG A 660 -10.05 28.94 25.50
C ARG A 660 -8.70 29.50 25.02
N VAL A 661 -8.07 28.86 24.04
CA VAL A 661 -6.83 29.31 23.42
C VAL A 661 -7.16 30.37 22.37
N LYS A 662 -6.57 31.57 22.47
CA LYS A 662 -6.69 32.63 21.47
C LYS A 662 -5.34 33.07 20.90
N THR A 663 -4.27 32.76 21.62
CA THR A 663 -2.88 32.99 21.28
C THR A 663 -2.06 31.72 21.56
N PRO A 664 -0.90 31.53 20.92
CA PRO A 664 -0.01 30.41 21.21
C PRO A 664 0.39 30.32 22.70
N ALA A 665 0.50 31.45 23.38
CA ALA A 665 0.82 31.54 24.81
C ALA A 665 -0.25 30.92 25.72
N ASP A 666 -1.54 31.01 25.35
CA ASP A 666 -2.66 30.46 26.15
C ASP A 666 -2.63 28.92 26.24
N THR A 667 -1.93 28.25 25.32
CA THR A 667 -1.72 26.80 25.35
C THR A 667 -0.86 26.38 26.54
N GLY A 668 0.02 27.27 27.00
CA GLY A 668 1.03 26.99 28.02
C GLY A 668 2.09 25.97 27.59
N PHE A 669 2.30 25.75 26.29
CA PHE A 669 3.53 25.16 25.75
C PHE A 669 4.53 26.28 25.42
N LYS A 670 5.83 25.96 25.39
CA LYS A 670 6.92 26.87 25.02
C LYS A 670 7.26 26.80 23.53
N SER A 671 7.07 25.63 22.91
CA SER A 671 7.33 25.40 21.49
C SER A 671 6.31 26.15 20.62
N CYS A 672 6.80 27.03 19.73
CA CYS A 672 5.97 27.72 18.74
C CYS A 672 5.19 26.74 17.86
N LEU A 673 5.88 25.74 17.29
CA LEU A 673 5.27 24.66 16.49
C LEU A 673 4.07 23.96 17.17
N ILE A 674 4.09 23.78 18.49
CA ILE A 674 2.96 23.22 19.25
C ILE A 674 1.90 24.30 19.52
N GLY A 675 2.32 25.46 19.98
CA GLY A 675 1.46 26.59 20.34
C GLY A 675 0.60 27.06 19.15
N ASP A 676 1.23 27.29 18.00
CA ASP A 676 0.58 27.73 16.75
C ASP A 676 -0.36 26.67 16.20
N ALA A 677 0.07 25.39 16.20
CA ALA A 677 -0.76 24.28 15.75
C ALA A 677 -2.04 24.17 16.61
N ILE A 678 -1.94 24.23 17.94
CA ILE A 678 -3.10 24.23 18.83
C ILE A 678 -3.94 25.50 18.66
N CYS A 679 -3.32 26.68 18.53
CA CYS A 679 -4.01 27.96 18.34
C CYS A 679 -4.83 28.02 17.04
N SER A 680 -4.47 27.24 16.02
CA SER A 680 -5.26 27.11 14.79
C SER A 680 -6.54 26.26 14.95
N LEU A 681 -6.58 25.32 15.90
CA LEU A 681 -7.71 24.40 16.08
C LEU A 681 -9.06 25.07 16.44
N PRO A 682 -9.14 26.06 17.35
CA PRO A 682 -10.42 26.74 17.65
C PRO A 682 -10.90 27.68 16.53
N SER A 683 -10.03 28.09 15.59
CA SER A 683 -10.35 29.10 14.57
C SER A 683 -11.51 28.72 13.64
N ILE A 684 -11.77 27.42 13.47
CA ILE A 684 -12.84 26.89 12.61
C ILE A 684 -14.20 26.77 13.33
N GLY A 685 -14.27 27.11 14.62
CA GLY A 685 -15.45 26.88 15.46
C GLY A 685 -16.71 27.55 14.92
N ASP A 686 -16.65 28.85 14.63
CA ASP A 686 -17.80 29.63 14.17
C ASP A 686 -18.30 29.17 12.80
N ILE A 687 -17.37 28.86 11.87
CA ILE A 687 -17.66 28.30 10.55
C ILE A 687 -18.44 26.98 10.69
N VAL A 688 -17.92 26.06 11.50
CA VAL A 688 -18.52 24.71 11.66
C VAL A 688 -19.87 24.78 12.39
N ASN A 689 -20.02 25.67 13.37
CA ASN A 689 -21.30 25.90 14.06
C ASN A 689 -22.36 26.44 13.09
N ALA A 690 -22.02 27.45 12.28
CA ALA A 690 -22.93 28.06 11.32
C ALA A 690 -23.52 27.07 10.30
N TYR A 691 -22.77 26.04 9.90
CA TYR A 691 -23.29 24.96 9.04
C TYR A 691 -24.04 23.87 9.82
N LEU A 692 -23.61 23.53 11.04
CA LEU A 692 -24.35 22.58 11.89
C LEU A 692 -25.73 23.10 12.30
N ASP A 693 -25.90 24.42 12.42
CA ASP A 693 -27.18 25.02 12.77
C ASP A 693 -28.22 25.05 11.63
N LYS A 694 -27.80 24.80 10.39
CA LYS A 694 -28.72 24.56 9.26
C LYS A 694 -29.26 23.13 9.20
N ILE A 695 -28.62 22.19 9.90
CA ILE A 695 -28.81 20.75 9.71
C ILE A 695 -29.69 20.15 10.81
N ASN A 696 -30.62 19.27 10.41
CA ASN A 696 -31.32 18.34 11.27
C ASN A 696 -30.47 17.07 11.49
N ALA A 697 -29.89 16.94 12.69
CA ALA A 697 -29.01 15.84 13.03
C ALA A 697 -29.69 14.45 13.08
N GLU A 698 -31.02 14.35 13.15
CA GLU A 698 -31.72 13.06 13.04
C GLU A 698 -31.91 12.62 11.59
N ALA A 699 -32.36 13.54 10.74
CA ALA A 699 -32.55 13.30 9.31
C ALA A 699 -31.22 12.94 8.63
N ALA A 700 -30.19 13.74 8.89
CA ALA A 700 -28.85 13.55 8.34
C ALA A 700 -28.24 12.18 8.69
N ARG A 701 -28.47 11.64 9.89
CA ARG A 701 -28.01 10.28 10.27
C ARG A 701 -28.75 9.15 9.54
N LYS A 702 -29.98 9.39 9.10
CA LYS A 702 -30.85 8.44 8.40
C LYS A 702 -30.70 8.54 6.87
N ASP A 703 -29.89 9.49 6.38
CA ASP A 703 -29.85 9.96 4.98
C ASP A 703 -31.23 10.38 4.45
N ASP A 704 -32.11 10.86 5.33
CA ASP A 704 -33.38 11.47 4.93
C ASP A 704 -33.11 12.87 4.40
N LYS A 705 -33.37 13.08 3.11
CA LYS A 705 -33.21 14.37 2.44
C LYS A 705 -34.41 15.30 2.55
N TYR A 706 -35.60 14.80 2.89
CA TYR A 706 -36.83 15.60 2.94
C TYR A 706 -36.96 16.43 4.22
N THR A 707 -36.22 16.04 5.27
CA THR A 707 -36.16 16.73 6.57
C THR A 707 -34.72 17.09 6.98
N PHE A 708 -33.78 17.11 6.02
CA PHE A 708 -32.34 17.32 6.26
C PHE A 708 -32.01 18.73 6.77
N PHE A 709 -32.64 19.75 6.17
CA PHE A 709 -32.57 21.13 6.62
C PHE A 709 -33.50 21.32 7.82
N ARG A 710 -33.25 22.35 8.63
CA ARG A 710 -34.24 22.85 9.61
C ARG A 710 -35.25 23.74 8.88
N ASP A 711 -36.47 23.82 9.38
CA ASP A 711 -37.61 24.52 8.76
C ASP A 711 -37.30 25.98 8.34
N ASP A 712 -36.51 26.70 9.14
CA ASP A 712 -36.09 28.09 8.88
C ASP A 712 -35.04 28.24 7.74
N GLU A 713 -34.48 27.13 7.27
CA GLU A 713 -33.38 27.05 6.29
C GLU A 713 -33.79 26.26 5.03
N GLU A 714 -35.09 26.03 4.82
CA GLU A 714 -35.61 25.39 3.61
C GLU A 714 -35.76 26.39 2.46
N THR A 715 -35.18 26.07 1.31
CA THR A 715 -35.34 26.84 0.06
C THR A 715 -36.81 26.88 -0.38
N GLU A 716 -37.24 27.98 -1.00
CA GLU A 716 -38.63 28.18 -1.46
C GLU A 716 -39.20 26.99 -2.24
N ASP A 717 -38.43 26.36 -3.13
CA ASP A 717 -38.86 25.18 -3.90
C ASP A 717 -39.19 23.94 -3.05
N ILE A 718 -38.44 23.71 -1.97
CA ILE A 718 -38.71 22.64 -1.00
C ILE A 718 -40.06 22.90 -0.32
N THR A 719 -40.25 24.12 0.18
CA THR A 719 -41.50 24.56 0.83
C THR A 719 -42.69 24.48 -0.13
N ASN A 720 -42.54 24.99 -1.36
CA ASN A 720 -43.56 24.96 -2.41
C ASN A 720 -43.97 23.53 -2.78
N HIS A 721 -43.01 22.61 -2.92
CA HIS A 721 -43.34 21.21 -3.24
C HIS A 721 -43.90 20.44 -2.03
N LYS A 722 -43.48 20.75 -0.79
CA LYS A 722 -44.13 20.22 0.43
C LYS A 722 -45.59 20.66 0.52
N LEU A 723 -45.87 21.95 0.30
CA LEU A 723 -47.24 22.48 0.26
C LEU A 723 -48.07 21.84 -0.86
N GLY A 724 -47.49 21.63 -2.05
CA GLY A 724 -48.14 20.92 -3.15
C GLY A 724 -48.52 19.47 -2.80
N ILE A 725 -47.64 18.72 -2.11
CA ILE A 725 -47.96 17.37 -1.63
C ILE A 725 -49.12 17.41 -0.63
N VAL A 726 -49.10 18.32 0.33
CA VAL A 726 -50.17 18.46 1.35
C VAL A 726 -51.52 18.84 0.72
N ALA A 727 -51.53 19.72 -0.28
CA ALA A 727 -52.74 20.09 -1.01
C ALA A 727 -53.35 18.89 -1.75
N VAL A 728 -52.54 18.15 -2.50
CA VAL A 728 -53.00 16.97 -3.26
C VAL A 728 -53.43 15.82 -2.34
N GLU A 729 -52.79 15.66 -1.19
CA GLU A 729 -53.20 14.68 -0.17
C GLU A 729 -54.53 15.09 0.52
N ALA A 730 -54.80 16.38 0.70
CA ALA A 730 -56.10 16.86 1.15
C ALA A 730 -57.22 16.63 0.10
N ASP A 731 -56.96 16.88 -1.18
CA ASP A 731 -57.90 16.60 -2.28
C ASP A 731 -58.22 15.09 -2.40
N LEU A 732 -57.21 14.23 -2.24
CA LEU A 732 -57.39 12.78 -2.16
C LEU A 732 -58.32 12.39 -1.00
N ASP A 733 -58.23 13.07 0.15
CA ASP A 733 -59.08 12.83 1.31
C ASP A 733 -60.52 13.36 1.13
N VAL A 734 -60.70 14.49 0.43
CA VAL A 734 -62.02 14.98 -0.01
C VAL A 734 -62.70 13.96 -0.93
N HIS A 735 -61.96 13.43 -1.91
CA HIS A 735 -62.46 12.45 -2.89
C HIS A 735 -63.00 11.15 -2.26
N ARG A 736 -62.64 10.82 -1.00
CA ARG A 736 -63.17 9.65 -0.28
C ARG A 736 -64.70 9.70 -0.08
N LYS A 737 -65.28 10.90 -0.06
CA LYS A 737 -66.74 11.12 0.01
C LYS A 737 -67.39 10.80 -1.34
N ASP A 738 -66.83 11.32 -2.43
CA ASP A 738 -67.30 11.08 -3.79
C ASP A 738 -67.18 9.62 -4.22
N ALA A 739 -66.07 8.97 -3.87
CA ALA A 739 -65.86 7.55 -4.11
C ALA A 739 -66.84 6.67 -3.32
N ALA A 740 -67.22 7.07 -2.10
CA ALA A 740 -68.26 6.39 -1.33
C ALA A 740 -69.65 6.56 -1.97
N ALA A 741 -70.01 7.77 -2.38
CA ALA A 741 -71.26 8.04 -3.08
C ALA A 741 -71.39 7.23 -4.37
N LYS A 742 -70.30 7.15 -5.18
CA LYS A 742 -70.23 6.34 -6.41
C LYS A 742 -70.34 4.83 -6.16
N LEU A 743 -69.96 4.34 -4.98
CA LEU A 743 -70.17 2.95 -4.53
C LEU A 743 -71.49 2.74 -3.76
N SER A 744 -72.38 3.74 -3.68
CA SER A 744 -73.61 3.72 -2.88
C SER A 744 -73.42 3.47 -1.37
N LYS A 745 -72.24 3.83 -0.82
CA LYS A 745 -71.91 3.68 0.60
C LYS A 745 -72.18 4.97 1.38
N LYS A 746 -72.76 4.84 2.58
CA LYS A 746 -73.05 5.97 3.49
C LYS A 746 -71.83 6.48 4.27
N THR A 747 -70.78 5.67 4.37
CA THR A 747 -69.50 6.03 5.01
C THR A 747 -68.43 6.33 3.95
N PRO A 748 -67.57 7.34 4.15
CA PRO A 748 -66.43 7.59 3.26
C PRO A 748 -65.57 6.33 3.09
N VAL A 749 -65.01 6.11 1.90
CA VAL A 749 -64.09 4.98 1.71
C VAL A 749 -62.81 5.19 2.49
N THR A 750 -62.24 4.11 3.03
CA THR A 750 -60.89 4.12 3.60
C THR A 750 -59.94 3.59 2.54
N TYR A 751 -58.92 4.38 2.22
CA TYR A 751 -57.81 3.94 1.38
C TYR A 751 -56.96 2.91 2.12
N VAL A 752 -56.43 1.93 1.40
CA VAL A 752 -55.44 0.99 1.92
C VAL A 752 -54.18 0.98 1.06
N THR A 753 -53.03 0.70 1.69
CA THR A 753 -51.75 0.50 1.01
C THR A 753 -51.41 -0.99 1.03
N VAL A 754 -51.20 -1.59 -0.14
CA VAL A 754 -50.89 -3.03 -0.24
C VAL A 754 -49.74 -3.26 -1.22
N SER A 755 -48.70 -3.97 -0.78
CA SER A 755 -47.48 -4.24 -1.56
C SER A 755 -46.82 -2.96 -2.11
N GLY A 756 -46.85 -1.87 -1.35
CA GLY A 756 -46.31 -0.56 -1.73
C GLY A 756 -47.19 0.28 -2.66
N ILE A 757 -48.37 -0.20 -3.05
CA ILE A 757 -49.32 0.59 -3.85
C ILE A 757 -50.34 1.25 -2.90
N GLU A 758 -50.37 2.58 -2.89
CA GLU A 758 -51.18 3.44 -2.02
C GLU A 758 -52.58 3.75 -2.62
N TYR A 759 -53.45 4.41 -1.84
CA TYR A 759 -54.80 4.88 -2.23
C TYR A 759 -55.73 3.84 -2.87
N LEU A 760 -55.51 2.55 -2.61
CA LEU A 760 -56.36 1.50 -3.14
C LEU A 760 -57.71 1.51 -2.44
N ILE A 761 -58.79 1.49 -3.22
CA ILE A 761 -60.15 1.30 -2.71
C ILE A 761 -60.45 -0.21 -2.74
N GLU A 762 -60.60 -0.82 -1.57
CA GLU A 762 -61.02 -2.22 -1.45
C GLU A 762 -62.55 -2.37 -1.56
N VAL A 763 -62.97 -3.26 -2.47
CA VAL A 763 -64.38 -3.60 -2.70
C VAL A 763 -64.54 -5.12 -2.62
N PRO A 764 -65.49 -5.65 -1.82
CA PRO A 764 -65.84 -7.07 -1.82
C PRO A 764 -66.18 -7.58 -3.22
N ASN A 765 -65.77 -8.81 -3.54
CA ASN A 765 -66.06 -9.42 -4.84
C ASN A 765 -67.58 -9.63 -5.10
N THR A 766 -68.41 -9.54 -4.05
CA THR A 766 -69.89 -9.51 -4.12
C THR A 766 -70.45 -8.18 -4.64
N ASP A 767 -69.71 -7.09 -4.45
CA ASP A 767 -70.22 -5.71 -4.58
C ASP A 767 -69.76 -5.06 -5.89
N LEU A 768 -69.02 -5.79 -6.73
CA LEU A 768 -68.40 -5.32 -7.99
C LEU A 768 -69.38 -4.65 -8.96
N LYS A 769 -70.67 -5.01 -8.89
CA LYS A 769 -71.77 -4.38 -9.65
C LYS A 769 -71.96 -2.88 -9.37
N HIS A 770 -71.42 -2.37 -8.26
CA HIS A 770 -71.45 -0.95 -7.90
C HIS A 770 -70.17 -0.20 -8.31
N VAL A 771 -69.16 -0.87 -8.87
CA VAL A 771 -67.91 -0.24 -9.30
C VAL A 771 -68.09 0.36 -10.70
N PRO A 772 -67.88 1.67 -10.91
CA PRO A 772 -67.97 2.28 -12.23
C PRO A 772 -66.93 1.70 -13.20
N ALA A 773 -67.33 1.48 -14.47
CA ALA A 773 -66.45 0.93 -15.51
C ALA A 773 -65.19 1.79 -15.81
N SER A 774 -65.15 3.03 -15.34
CA SER A 774 -63.99 3.92 -15.43
C SER A 774 -62.90 3.65 -14.38
N TRP A 775 -63.13 2.76 -13.39
CA TRP A 775 -62.16 2.47 -12.33
C TRP A 775 -61.18 1.37 -12.76
N ALA A 776 -59.88 1.64 -12.63
CA ALA A 776 -58.83 0.70 -12.97
C ALA A 776 -58.68 -0.35 -11.84
N LYS A 777 -58.81 -1.63 -12.17
CA LYS A 777 -58.53 -2.73 -11.23
C LYS A 777 -57.03 -2.99 -11.14
N ILE A 778 -56.44 -2.72 -9.97
CA ILE A 778 -54.99 -2.76 -9.75
C ILE A 778 -54.55 -4.12 -9.22
N SER A 779 -55.30 -4.69 -8.27
CA SER A 779 -55.03 -6.03 -7.73
C SER A 779 -56.31 -6.68 -7.20
N GLY A 780 -56.18 -7.92 -6.71
CA GLY A 780 -57.29 -8.60 -6.05
C GLY A 780 -56.86 -9.86 -5.32
N THR A 781 -57.73 -10.29 -4.41
CA THR A 781 -57.68 -11.55 -3.66
C THR A 781 -58.95 -12.34 -3.95
N LYS A 782 -59.06 -13.56 -3.41
CA LYS A 782 -60.29 -14.37 -3.53
C LYS A 782 -61.53 -13.68 -2.92
N LYS A 783 -61.38 -12.75 -1.98
CA LYS A 783 -62.50 -12.04 -1.30
C LYS A 783 -62.70 -10.59 -1.73
N LEU A 784 -61.61 -9.86 -2.01
CA LEU A 784 -61.59 -8.40 -2.21
C LEU A 784 -60.89 -8.04 -3.53
N SER A 785 -61.44 -7.12 -4.31
CA SER A 785 -60.78 -6.49 -5.46
C SER A 785 -60.36 -5.06 -5.10
N ARG A 786 -59.27 -4.57 -5.70
CA ARG A 786 -58.68 -3.26 -5.40
C ARG A 786 -58.65 -2.38 -6.63
N PHE A 787 -59.09 -1.14 -6.47
CA PHE A 787 -59.27 -0.20 -7.57
C PHE A 787 -58.63 1.16 -7.29
N HIS A 788 -58.21 1.82 -8.36
CA HIS A 788 -58.02 3.28 -8.40
C HIS A 788 -59.12 3.90 -9.27
N THR A 789 -59.61 5.07 -8.87
CA THR A 789 -60.50 5.90 -9.71
C THR A 789 -59.65 6.70 -10.70
N PRO A 790 -60.22 7.24 -11.80
CA PRO A 790 -59.50 8.18 -12.67
C PRO A 790 -58.89 9.37 -11.90
N GLU A 791 -59.61 9.88 -10.91
CA GLU A 791 -59.18 11.02 -10.10
C GLU A 791 -58.04 10.64 -9.13
N VAL A 792 -58.12 9.46 -8.51
CA VAL A 792 -57.01 8.92 -7.70
C VAL A 792 -55.76 8.72 -8.57
N MET A 793 -55.89 8.23 -9.80
CA MET A 793 -54.75 8.11 -10.72
C MET A 793 -54.18 9.48 -11.14
N ARG A 794 -55.02 10.52 -11.29
CA ARG A 794 -54.59 11.89 -11.58
C ARG A 794 -53.82 12.48 -10.40
N LEU A 795 -54.46 12.55 -9.23
CA LEU A 795 -53.91 13.12 -7.99
C LEU A 795 -52.66 12.36 -7.53
N MET A 796 -52.63 11.02 -7.61
CA MET A 796 -51.40 10.26 -7.33
C MET A 796 -50.28 10.64 -8.30
N SER A 797 -50.55 10.81 -9.60
CA SER A 797 -49.50 11.22 -10.55
C SER A 797 -48.99 12.64 -10.31
N GLU A 798 -49.86 13.55 -9.87
CA GLU A 798 -49.54 14.95 -9.54
C GLU A 798 -48.71 15.04 -8.24
N ARG A 799 -49.13 14.32 -7.20
CA ARG A 799 -48.37 14.16 -5.96
C ARG A 799 -47.03 13.46 -6.18
N ASP A 800 -46.97 12.43 -7.03
CA ASP A 800 -45.73 11.73 -7.34
C ASP A 800 -44.78 12.61 -8.16
N GLN A 801 -45.29 13.52 -9.00
CA GLN A 801 -44.48 14.58 -9.62
C GLN A 801 -43.93 15.55 -8.57
N HIS A 802 -44.75 16.04 -7.62
CA HIS A 802 -44.26 16.89 -6.53
C HIS A 802 -43.25 16.16 -5.63
N ARG A 803 -43.41 14.85 -5.36
CA ARG A 803 -42.44 14.05 -4.60
C ARG A 803 -41.13 13.85 -5.35
N GLU A 804 -41.16 13.58 -6.66
CA GLU A 804 -39.95 13.50 -7.50
C GLU A 804 -39.25 14.88 -7.65
N ALA A 805 -40.02 15.97 -7.74
CA ALA A 805 -39.49 17.33 -7.83
C ALA A 805 -38.90 17.82 -6.48
N LEU A 806 -39.59 17.57 -5.36
CA LEU A 806 -39.07 17.80 -4.00
C LEU A 806 -37.76 17.02 -3.79
N ALA A 807 -37.72 15.76 -4.22
CA ALA A 807 -36.52 14.95 -4.14
C ALA A 807 -35.34 15.54 -4.94
N ALA A 808 -35.59 16.23 -6.05
CA ALA A 808 -34.57 16.95 -6.81
C ALA A 808 -34.15 18.27 -6.11
N ALA A 809 -35.11 19.07 -5.64
CA ALA A 809 -34.84 20.31 -4.89
C ALA A 809 -33.98 20.05 -3.63
N CYS A 810 -34.29 19.00 -2.85
CA CYS A 810 -33.51 18.59 -1.68
C CYS A 810 -32.09 18.08 -2.02
N ASP A 811 -31.83 17.62 -3.25
CA ASP A 811 -30.47 17.25 -3.71
C ASP A 811 -29.71 18.47 -4.28
N THR A 812 -30.41 19.41 -4.94
CA THR A 812 -29.85 20.70 -5.37
C THR A 812 -29.39 21.53 -4.16
N ALA A 813 -30.28 21.82 -3.22
CA ALA A 813 -29.96 22.60 -2.01
C ALA A 813 -28.86 21.95 -1.16
N PHE A 814 -28.76 20.62 -1.14
CA PHE A 814 -27.65 19.91 -0.49
C PHE A 814 -26.32 20.10 -1.24
N THR A 815 -26.34 20.14 -2.57
CA THR A 815 -25.17 20.47 -3.40
C THR A 815 -24.73 21.92 -3.19
N ASP A 816 -25.67 22.85 -3.05
CA ASP A 816 -25.38 24.26 -2.76
C ASP A 816 -24.80 24.45 -1.36
N LEU A 817 -25.27 23.68 -0.36
CA LEU A 817 -24.66 23.62 0.97
C LEU A 817 -23.22 23.08 0.92
N LEU A 818 -22.98 21.98 0.20
CA LEU A 818 -21.61 21.45 0.04
C LEU A 818 -20.69 22.45 -0.67
N THR A 819 -21.20 23.17 -1.68
CA THR A 819 -20.47 24.23 -2.39
C THR A 819 -20.16 25.41 -1.47
N SER A 820 -21.08 25.77 -0.59
CA SER A 820 -20.87 26.81 0.43
C SER A 820 -19.75 26.42 1.41
N ILE A 821 -19.73 25.17 1.88
CA ILE A 821 -18.67 24.66 2.77
C ILE A 821 -17.33 24.50 2.02
N ALA A 822 -17.38 24.23 0.71
CA ALA A 822 -16.19 24.12 -0.14
C ALA A 822 -15.45 25.46 -0.31
N ALA A 823 -16.14 26.59 -0.24
CA ALA A 823 -15.49 27.91 -0.21
C ALA A 823 -14.61 28.09 1.05
N GLU A 824 -15.09 27.59 2.20
CA GLU A 824 -14.36 27.59 3.48
C GLU A 824 -13.42 26.37 3.65
N TYR A 825 -13.08 25.65 2.56
CA TYR A 825 -12.19 24.49 2.63
C TYR A 825 -10.82 24.81 3.25
N GLN A 826 -10.25 25.98 2.96
CA GLN A 826 -8.87 26.30 3.31
C GLN A 826 -8.63 26.41 4.84
N PRO A 827 -9.42 27.17 5.63
CA PRO A 827 -9.33 27.13 7.10
C PRO A 827 -9.54 25.73 7.69
N LEU A 828 -10.55 25.00 7.20
CA LEU A 828 -10.85 23.64 7.68
C LEU A 828 -9.69 22.67 7.43
N ARG A 829 -9.06 22.76 6.25
CA ARG A 829 -7.92 21.94 5.85
C ARG A 829 -6.65 22.27 6.64
N ASP A 830 -6.43 23.55 6.97
CA ASP A 830 -5.29 23.97 7.77
C ASP A 830 -5.38 23.49 9.22
N ALA A 831 -6.56 23.54 9.85
CA ALA A 831 -6.76 22.95 11.17
C ALA A 831 -6.48 21.44 11.18
N VAL A 832 -6.84 20.71 10.12
CA VAL A 832 -6.51 19.28 9.95
C VAL A 832 -5.01 19.04 9.72
N ALA A 833 -4.30 19.97 9.07
CA ALA A 833 -2.83 19.89 8.90
C ALA A 833 -2.08 20.16 10.21
N SER A 834 -2.55 21.10 11.03
CA SER A 834 -2.05 21.34 12.39
C SER A 834 -2.29 20.14 13.30
N LEU A 835 -3.49 19.55 13.25
CA LEU A 835 -3.82 18.31 13.96
C LEU A 835 -2.88 17.15 13.57
N ALA A 836 -2.62 16.97 12.26
CA ALA A 836 -1.69 15.97 11.77
C ALA A 836 -0.25 16.21 12.26
N THR A 837 0.17 17.48 12.39
CA THR A 837 1.47 17.88 12.92
C THR A 837 1.61 17.52 14.41
N ILE A 838 0.58 17.81 15.21
CA ILE A 838 0.52 17.41 16.64
C ILE A 838 0.59 15.88 16.79
N ASP A 839 -0.13 15.13 15.96
CA ASP A 839 -0.12 13.65 15.96
C ASP A 839 1.26 13.09 15.60
N CYS A 840 1.97 13.70 14.64
CA CYS A 840 3.36 13.33 14.31
C CYS A 840 4.32 13.62 15.47
N LEU A 841 4.22 14.79 16.10
CA LEU A 841 5.08 15.17 17.23
C LEU A 841 4.85 14.25 18.44
N LEU A 842 3.60 13.90 18.75
CA LEU A 842 3.26 12.92 19.79
C LEU A 842 3.75 11.51 19.43
N SER A 843 3.70 11.12 18.14
CA SER A 843 4.28 9.85 17.69
C SER A 843 5.78 9.78 17.92
N LEU A 844 6.53 10.85 17.60
CA LEU A 844 7.97 10.92 17.83
C LEU A 844 8.32 11.03 19.32
N ALA A 845 7.52 11.73 20.13
CA ALA A 845 7.68 11.78 21.58
C ALA A 845 7.43 10.40 22.21
N GLN A 846 6.42 9.66 21.76
CA GLN A 846 6.17 8.29 22.23
C GLN A 846 7.32 7.34 21.85
N VAL A 847 7.98 7.52 20.70
CA VAL A 847 9.23 6.81 20.36
C VAL A 847 10.37 7.24 21.30
N ALA A 848 10.50 8.53 21.62
CA ALA A 848 11.53 9.04 22.52
C ALA A 848 11.43 8.51 23.96
N THR A 849 10.27 8.02 24.41
CA THR A 849 10.12 7.38 25.74
C THR A 849 10.77 5.99 25.84
N LEU A 850 11.22 5.40 24.74
CA LEU A 850 11.77 4.05 24.71
C LEU A 850 13.16 4.00 25.37
N PRO A 851 13.52 2.88 26.04
CA PRO A 851 14.79 2.78 26.77
C PRO A 851 16.02 3.07 25.91
N GLY A 852 16.91 3.94 26.40
CA GLY A 852 18.17 4.24 25.72
C GLY A 852 18.01 4.93 24.36
N TYR A 853 16.95 5.73 24.18
CA TYR A 853 16.87 6.79 23.18
C TYR A 853 17.45 8.10 23.75
N SER A 854 18.05 8.93 22.90
CA SER A 854 18.61 10.24 23.27
C SER A 854 18.35 11.31 22.20
N LYS A 855 18.43 12.58 22.63
CA LYS A 855 18.29 13.76 21.76
C LYS A 855 19.55 13.91 20.88
N PRO A 856 19.43 13.94 19.54
CA PRO A 856 20.56 14.22 18.67
C PRO A 856 21.02 15.68 18.80
N THR A 857 22.33 15.91 18.74
CA THR A 857 22.93 17.26 18.74
C THR A 857 23.33 17.66 17.33
N PHE A 858 22.65 18.65 16.76
CA PHE A 858 22.99 19.18 15.44
C PHE A 858 24.15 20.17 15.54
N LEU A 859 25.19 19.94 14.74
CA LEU A 859 26.39 20.77 14.69
C LEU A 859 26.18 21.92 13.68
N PRO A 860 26.73 23.12 13.95
CA PRO A 860 26.65 24.25 13.02
C PRO A 860 27.10 23.93 11.59
N SER A 861 26.55 24.65 10.61
CA SER A 861 26.96 24.52 9.20
C SER A 861 28.42 24.91 8.95
N THR A 862 29.02 25.72 9.82
CA THR A 862 30.46 26.05 9.81
C THR A 862 31.36 24.89 10.26
N THR A 863 30.81 23.89 10.97
CA THR A 863 31.56 22.70 11.36
C THR A 863 31.81 21.80 10.16
N PRO A 864 33.02 21.22 9.99
CA PRO A 864 33.29 20.22 8.98
C PRO A 864 32.34 19.01 9.08
N PRO A 865 32.01 18.35 7.95
CA PRO A 865 31.16 17.16 7.92
C PRO A 865 31.55 16.15 9.00
N THR A 866 30.62 15.84 9.91
CA THR A 866 30.86 15.03 11.12
C THR A 866 29.63 14.21 11.47
N ILE A 867 29.83 12.94 11.84
CA ILE A 867 28.86 12.05 12.49
C ILE A 867 29.59 11.39 13.66
N SER A 868 29.02 11.46 14.86
CA SER A 868 29.54 10.78 16.06
C SER A 868 28.39 10.10 16.80
N ILE A 869 28.51 8.80 17.04
CA ILE A 869 27.47 7.94 17.63
C ILE A 869 28.10 7.15 18.78
N THR A 870 27.52 7.25 19.97
CA THR A 870 27.96 6.54 21.18
C THR A 870 26.89 5.54 21.61
N SER A 871 27.24 4.25 21.68
CA SER A 871 26.33 3.15 22.01
C SER A 871 25.03 3.15 21.19
N GLY A 872 25.14 3.45 19.90
CA GLY A 872 24.05 3.39 18.92
C GLY A 872 23.58 1.97 18.66
N ARG A 873 22.28 1.83 18.37
CA ARG A 873 21.60 0.56 18.08
C ARG A 873 20.76 0.70 16.81
N HIS A 874 20.45 -0.40 16.15
CA HIS A 874 19.71 -0.39 14.89
C HIS A 874 18.21 -0.13 15.14
N PRO A 875 17.61 0.98 14.64
CA PRO A 875 16.26 1.39 15.03
C PRO A 875 15.17 0.33 14.75
N ILE A 876 15.25 -0.36 13.62
CA ILE A 876 14.33 -1.46 13.29
C ILE A 876 14.61 -2.71 14.15
N ALA A 877 15.86 -3.19 14.19
CA ALA A 877 16.19 -4.50 14.77
C ALA A 877 15.98 -4.56 16.30
N GLU A 878 16.12 -3.43 17.00
CA GLU A 878 15.77 -3.27 18.41
C GLU A 878 14.30 -3.69 18.71
N HIS A 879 13.41 -3.57 17.73
CA HIS A 879 11.99 -3.94 17.85
C HIS A 879 11.66 -5.35 17.32
N THR A 880 12.62 -6.06 16.71
CA THR A 880 12.40 -7.38 16.11
C THR A 880 13.26 -8.50 16.70
N LEU A 881 14.38 -8.17 17.36
CA LEU A 881 15.27 -9.13 18.00
C LEU A 881 14.85 -9.36 19.47
N PRO A 882 14.62 -10.62 19.91
CA PRO A 882 14.24 -10.91 21.30
C PRO A 882 15.27 -10.45 22.35
N ASP A 883 16.56 -10.55 22.02
CA ASP A 883 17.69 -10.20 22.89
C ASP A 883 18.18 -8.75 22.72
N GLY A 884 17.47 -7.93 21.92
CA GLY A 884 17.87 -6.56 21.56
C GLY A 884 19.01 -6.48 20.54
N TYR A 885 19.43 -5.25 20.20
CA TYR A 885 20.56 -5.03 19.28
C TYR A 885 21.85 -4.63 20.03
N ILE A 886 22.97 -5.28 19.71
CA ILE A 886 24.28 -5.05 20.36
C ILE A 886 24.79 -3.63 20.04
N PRO A 887 25.04 -2.76 21.04
CA PRO A 887 25.43 -1.38 20.80
C PRO A 887 26.81 -1.23 20.15
N PHE A 888 26.97 -0.19 19.32
CA PHE A 888 28.25 0.21 18.75
C PHE A 888 28.56 1.68 19.02
N THR A 889 29.84 2.03 19.01
CA THR A 889 30.32 3.43 18.99
C THR A 889 31.10 3.64 17.70
N THR A 890 30.87 4.75 17.01
CA THR A 890 31.55 5.08 15.75
C THR A 890 31.62 6.58 15.52
N SER A 891 32.64 7.04 14.80
CA SER A 891 32.75 8.42 14.36
C SER A 891 33.32 8.48 12.94
N LEU A 892 32.71 9.34 12.12
CA LEU A 892 33.21 9.82 10.84
C LEU A 892 33.36 11.33 10.93
N ALA A 893 34.48 11.89 10.49
CA ALA A 893 34.70 13.33 10.49
C ALA A 893 35.65 13.74 9.36
N SER A 894 35.39 14.91 8.77
CA SER A 894 36.35 15.62 7.93
C SER A 894 37.22 16.52 8.82
N PRO A 895 38.57 16.48 8.75
CA PRO A 895 39.36 15.78 7.75
C PRO A 895 39.61 14.28 8.02
N ALA A 896 39.52 13.82 9.28
CA ALA A 896 39.76 12.41 9.63
C ALA A 896 38.96 11.95 10.88
N PRO A 897 38.51 10.68 10.95
CA PRO A 897 38.48 9.70 9.87
C PRO A 897 37.28 9.97 8.94
N LEU A 898 37.55 10.32 7.69
CA LEU A 898 36.52 10.63 6.70
C LEU A 898 35.77 9.38 6.23
N ALA A 899 36.50 8.26 6.10
CA ALA A 899 35.97 6.98 5.66
C ALA A 899 36.29 5.85 6.64
N GLN A 900 35.42 4.84 6.69
CA GLN A 900 35.68 3.56 7.36
C GLN A 900 35.69 2.42 6.34
N LEU A 901 36.78 1.64 6.33
CA LEU A 901 36.91 0.44 5.52
C LEU A 901 36.55 -0.78 6.37
N ILE A 902 35.40 -1.39 6.08
CA ILE A 902 34.75 -2.40 6.92
C ILE A 902 35.00 -3.79 6.35
N THR A 903 35.63 -4.66 7.13
CA THR A 903 36.05 -6.00 6.71
C THR A 903 35.48 -7.12 7.59
N GLY A 904 35.54 -8.37 7.11
CA GLY A 904 35.11 -9.56 7.85
C GLY A 904 34.00 -10.38 7.16
N PRO A 905 33.59 -11.52 7.75
CA PRO A 905 32.62 -12.44 7.14
C PRO A 905 31.21 -11.83 7.05
N ASN A 906 30.38 -12.32 6.11
CA ASN A 906 29.04 -11.76 5.88
C ASN A 906 28.07 -12.04 7.05
N MET A 907 28.20 -13.19 7.71
CA MET A 907 27.42 -13.51 8.90
C MET A 907 27.86 -12.73 10.17
N GLY A 908 28.91 -11.90 10.09
CA GLY A 908 29.39 -11.09 11.22
C GLY A 908 28.58 -9.82 11.51
N GLY A 909 27.53 -9.51 10.74
CA GLY A 909 26.65 -8.35 10.97
C GLY A 909 26.98 -7.06 10.22
N LYS A 910 27.97 -7.05 9.31
CA LYS A 910 28.47 -5.86 8.59
C LYS A 910 27.35 -4.96 8.04
N SER A 911 26.45 -5.51 7.22
CA SER A 911 25.39 -4.76 6.56
C SER A 911 24.32 -4.25 7.54
N SER A 912 24.15 -4.89 8.71
CA SER A 912 23.26 -4.40 9.78
C SER A 912 23.87 -3.20 10.51
N TYR A 913 25.17 -3.25 10.83
CA TYR A 913 25.89 -2.09 11.38
C TYR A 913 25.82 -0.86 10.45
N VAL A 914 26.07 -1.05 9.15
CA VAL A 914 26.06 0.06 8.18
C VAL A 914 24.65 0.62 7.95
N ARG A 915 23.62 -0.24 7.87
CA ARG A 915 22.23 0.21 7.88
C ARG A 915 21.89 0.99 9.14
N ALA A 916 22.34 0.54 10.32
CA ALA A 916 22.09 1.24 11.58
C ALA A 916 22.66 2.67 11.58
N VAL A 917 23.89 2.89 11.07
CA VAL A 917 24.47 4.23 10.97
C VAL A 917 23.63 5.14 10.05
N ALA A 918 23.24 4.67 8.86
CA ALA A 918 22.40 5.44 7.96
C ALA A 918 21.00 5.74 8.55
N LEU A 919 20.38 4.74 9.18
CA LEU A 919 19.08 4.86 9.83
C LEU A 919 19.12 5.83 11.02
N LEU A 920 20.22 5.90 11.77
CA LEU A 920 20.41 6.88 12.85
C LEU A 920 20.51 8.31 12.32
N VAL A 921 21.25 8.54 11.22
CA VAL A 921 21.32 9.87 10.56
C VAL A 921 19.95 10.27 9.99
N LEU A 922 19.27 9.35 9.30
CA LEU A 922 17.92 9.54 8.76
C LEU A 922 16.91 9.88 9.86
N LEU A 923 16.96 9.17 10.99
CA LEU A 923 16.09 9.38 12.14
C LEU A 923 16.36 10.74 12.82
N ALA A 924 17.63 11.12 12.98
CA ALA A 924 18.01 12.43 13.51
C ALA A 924 17.51 13.57 12.61
N GLN A 925 17.71 13.51 11.29
CA GLN A 925 17.23 14.53 10.34
C GLN A 925 15.72 14.48 10.06
N THR A 926 15.02 13.43 10.50
CA THR A 926 13.55 13.42 10.61
C THR A 926 13.08 14.30 11.80
N GLY A 927 13.97 14.61 12.75
CA GLY A 927 13.69 15.36 13.97
C GLY A 927 13.14 14.49 15.09
N SER A 928 13.64 13.25 15.19
CA SER A 928 13.32 12.31 16.25
C SER A 928 14.50 12.13 17.21
N TYR A 929 14.23 11.58 18.39
CA TYR A 929 15.26 11.02 19.25
C TYR A 929 15.78 9.72 18.61
N VAL A 930 17.03 9.36 18.91
CA VAL A 930 17.73 8.23 18.30
C VAL A 930 18.11 7.17 19.34
N PRO A 931 18.06 5.85 19.02
CA PRO A 931 18.47 4.77 19.93
C PRO A 931 20.00 4.71 20.07
N ALA A 932 20.55 5.67 20.80
CA ALA A 932 21.96 5.80 21.15
C ALA A 932 22.09 6.40 22.57
N ALA A 933 23.24 6.24 23.22
CA ALA A 933 23.53 6.96 24.47
C ALA A 933 23.83 8.44 24.23
N ALA A 934 24.45 8.76 23.08
CA ALA A 934 24.58 10.12 22.56
C ALA A 934 24.80 10.07 21.04
N MET A 935 24.36 11.13 20.34
CA MET A 935 24.67 11.33 18.92
C MET A 935 24.87 12.81 18.62
N SER A 936 25.89 13.13 17.82
CA SER A 936 26.06 14.46 17.21
C SER A 936 26.36 14.35 15.73
N LEU A 937 25.84 15.28 14.93
CA LEU A 937 26.03 15.29 13.48
C LEU A 937 25.93 16.70 12.88
N THR A 938 26.71 16.96 11.83
CA THR A 938 26.33 17.96 10.83
C THR A 938 25.22 17.40 9.95
N LEU A 939 24.32 18.24 9.44
CA LEU A 939 23.30 17.79 8.49
C LEU A 939 23.94 17.28 7.19
N ALA A 940 23.56 16.06 6.79
CA ALA A 940 23.90 15.47 5.51
C ALA A 940 22.88 15.93 4.45
N ASP A 941 23.36 16.22 3.24
CA ASP A 941 22.52 16.66 2.12
C ASP A 941 21.90 15.48 1.32
N ALA A 942 22.56 14.32 1.36
CA ALA A 942 22.09 13.08 0.77
C ALA A 942 22.58 11.85 1.55
N ILE A 943 21.81 10.76 1.51
CA ILE A 943 22.29 9.40 1.81
C ILE A 943 22.28 8.60 0.51
N TYR A 944 23.45 8.11 0.12
CA TYR A 944 23.65 7.24 -1.03
C TYR A 944 24.05 5.85 -0.55
N THR A 945 23.28 4.83 -0.90
CA THR A 945 23.68 3.43 -0.69
C THR A 945 23.77 2.66 -2.00
N ARG A 946 24.84 1.87 -2.14
CA ARG A 946 24.83 0.65 -2.94
C ARG A 946 24.89 -0.53 -1.98
N MET A 947 23.81 -1.32 -1.88
CA MET A 947 23.75 -2.52 -1.03
C MET A 947 23.05 -3.69 -1.72
N GLY A 948 23.61 -4.89 -1.52
CA GLY A 948 23.09 -6.13 -2.12
C GLY A 948 23.44 -6.30 -3.60
N ALA A 949 22.97 -7.41 -4.18
CA ALA A 949 23.11 -7.72 -5.60
C ALA A 949 21.71 -7.94 -6.19
N ARG A 950 21.41 -7.23 -7.29
CA ARG A 950 20.19 -7.40 -8.08
C ARG A 950 20.56 -7.49 -9.56
N ASP A 951 20.08 -8.53 -10.22
CA ASP A 951 20.16 -8.71 -11.67
C ASP A 951 19.01 -7.95 -12.33
N ASN A 952 19.29 -6.97 -13.21
CA ASN A 952 18.26 -6.35 -14.04
C ASN A 952 17.96 -7.24 -15.27
N LEU A 953 17.50 -8.46 -14.97
CA LEU A 953 17.34 -9.57 -15.91
C LEU A 953 16.42 -9.23 -17.10
N PHE A 954 15.52 -8.27 -16.93
CA PHE A 954 14.57 -7.82 -17.95
C PHE A 954 15.06 -6.66 -18.82
N ALA A 955 16.07 -5.89 -18.37
CA ALA A 955 16.78 -4.94 -19.24
C ALA A 955 17.88 -5.60 -20.08
N GLY A 956 18.30 -6.82 -19.70
CA GLY A 956 19.45 -7.50 -20.29
C GLY A 956 20.79 -7.02 -19.73
N GLU A 957 20.78 -6.26 -18.64
CA GLU A 957 21.98 -5.69 -18.03
C GLU A 957 22.62 -6.68 -17.05
N SER A 958 23.94 -6.85 -17.15
CA SER A 958 24.71 -7.60 -16.17
C SER A 958 24.64 -6.94 -14.80
N THR A 959 24.62 -7.74 -13.73
CA THR A 959 24.77 -7.29 -12.32
C THR A 959 25.92 -6.29 -12.13
N PHE A 960 27.03 -6.52 -12.82
CA PHE A 960 28.19 -5.63 -12.78
C PHE A 960 27.96 -4.29 -13.48
N MET A 961 27.19 -4.27 -14.57
CA MET A 961 26.82 -3.02 -15.25
C MET A 961 25.91 -2.16 -14.36
N VAL A 962 24.93 -2.78 -13.70
CA VAL A 962 24.08 -2.11 -12.70
C VAL A 962 24.94 -1.56 -11.55
N GLU A 963 25.77 -2.40 -10.93
CA GLU A 963 26.67 -2.05 -9.82
C GLU A 963 27.62 -0.87 -10.12
N VAL A 964 28.29 -0.90 -11.29
CA VAL A 964 29.19 0.20 -11.71
C VAL A 964 28.39 1.44 -12.09
N SER A 965 27.23 1.29 -12.73
CA SER A 965 26.39 2.42 -13.12
C SER A 965 25.76 3.12 -11.91
N GLU A 966 25.32 2.37 -10.89
CA GLU A 966 24.90 2.89 -9.57
C GLU A 966 26.04 3.67 -8.92
N THR A 967 27.23 3.06 -8.82
CA THR A 967 28.42 3.69 -8.23
C THR A 967 28.77 5.00 -8.96
N ALA A 968 28.71 5.01 -10.29
CA ALA A 968 28.93 6.20 -11.10
C ALA A 968 27.83 7.28 -10.94
N ALA A 969 26.63 6.93 -10.45
CA ALA A 969 25.65 7.93 -10.00
C ALA A 969 26.11 8.58 -8.69
N ILE A 970 26.49 7.76 -7.72
CA ILE A 970 26.95 8.21 -6.39
C ILE A 970 28.13 9.17 -6.54
N LEU A 971 29.14 8.85 -7.36
CA LEU A 971 30.31 9.71 -7.57
C LEU A 971 29.99 11.04 -8.26
N ARG A 972 28.91 11.14 -9.04
CA ARG A 972 28.47 12.41 -9.67
C ARG A 972 27.53 13.23 -8.79
N GLY A 973 26.79 12.60 -7.88
CA GLY A 973 25.80 13.25 -7.01
C GLY A 973 26.30 13.59 -5.61
N ALA A 974 27.28 12.83 -5.08
CA ALA A 974 27.78 13.03 -3.73
C ALA A 974 28.57 14.34 -3.58
N THR A 975 28.34 15.02 -2.47
CA THR A 975 29.08 16.21 -2.05
C THR A 975 29.87 15.91 -0.76
N PRO A 976 30.75 16.80 -0.29
CA PRO A 976 31.41 16.63 1.01
C PRO A 976 30.46 16.44 2.21
N ARG A 977 29.18 16.81 2.10
CA ARG A 977 28.16 16.60 3.15
C ARG A 977 27.41 15.28 3.01
N SER A 978 27.53 14.56 1.91
CA SER A 978 26.75 13.34 1.68
C SER A 978 27.32 12.17 2.50
N LEU A 979 26.43 11.28 2.96
CA LEU A 979 26.81 9.98 3.51
C LEU A 979 26.78 8.93 2.40
N VAL A 980 27.94 8.34 2.10
CA VAL A 980 28.11 7.33 1.06
C VAL A 980 28.34 5.95 1.66
N ILE A 981 27.58 4.97 1.19
CA ILE A 981 27.65 3.56 1.58
C ILE A 981 27.87 2.70 0.34
N LEU A 982 28.95 1.91 0.33
CA LEU A 982 29.30 1.01 -0.75
C LEU A 982 29.51 -0.40 -0.20
N ASP A 983 28.59 -1.33 -0.49
CA ASP A 983 28.67 -2.74 -0.08
C ASP A 983 29.13 -3.64 -1.24
N GLU A 984 30.18 -4.42 -1.00
CA GLU A 984 30.79 -5.39 -1.91
C GLU A 984 31.02 -4.88 -3.36
N LEU A 985 31.49 -3.63 -3.52
CA LEU A 985 31.85 -3.07 -4.83
C LEU A 985 32.98 -3.88 -5.48
N GLY A 986 32.81 -4.20 -6.77
CA GLY A 986 33.72 -5.03 -7.58
C GLY A 986 33.30 -6.50 -7.64
N ARG A 987 32.26 -6.92 -6.92
CA ARG A 987 31.83 -8.32 -6.81
C ARG A 987 31.39 -8.95 -8.13
N GLY A 988 30.81 -8.16 -9.04
CA GLY A 988 30.26 -8.66 -10.31
C GLY A 988 31.30 -9.03 -11.39
N THR A 989 32.60 -8.82 -11.16
CA THR A 989 33.66 -8.96 -12.17
C THR A 989 34.85 -9.80 -11.67
N SER A 990 35.95 -9.81 -12.43
CA SER A 990 37.19 -10.49 -12.06
C SER A 990 37.78 -9.93 -10.75
N THR A 991 38.51 -10.76 -10.01
CA THR A 991 39.12 -10.35 -8.74
C THR A 991 40.17 -9.24 -8.88
N HIS A 992 40.75 -9.05 -10.08
CA HIS A 992 41.70 -7.96 -10.32
C HIS A 992 40.99 -6.66 -10.70
N ASP A 993 40.02 -6.71 -11.63
CA ASP A 993 39.24 -5.54 -12.02
C ASP A 993 38.41 -5.00 -10.86
N GLY A 994 37.74 -5.89 -10.11
CA GLY A 994 36.93 -5.51 -8.96
C GLY A 994 37.74 -4.85 -7.85
N ALA A 995 38.94 -5.37 -7.56
CA ALA A 995 39.84 -4.76 -6.58
C ALA A 995 40.45 -3.44 -7.08
N ALA A 996 40.74 -3.30 -8.37
CA ALA A 996 41.25 -2.07 -8.97
C ALA A 996 40.19 -0.95 -8.99
N ILE A 997 38.95 -1.28 -9.36
CA ILE A 997 37.82 -0.36 -9.34
C ILE A 997 37.49 0.05 -7.90
N ALA A 998 37.42 -0.91 -6.96
CA ALA A 998 37.16 -0.60 -5.56
C ALA A 998 38.26 0.28 -4.93
N HIS A 999 39.53 0.11 -5.34
CA HIS A 999 40.62 1.01 -4.97
C HIS A 999 40.42 2.42 -5.54
N ALA A 1000 40.23 2.56 -6.86
CA ALA A 1000 40.07 3.86 -7.51
C ALA A 1000 38.86 4.65 -6.96
N VAL A 1001 37.75 3.97 -6.69
CA VAL A 1001 36.55 4.57 -6.09
C VAL A 1001 36.82 5.01 -4.64
N LEU A 1002 37.53 4.22 -3.84
CA LEU A 1002 37.92 4.59 -2.47
C LEU A 1002 38.87 5.80 -2.45
N ASP A 1003 39.83 5.88 -3.39
CA ASP A 1003 40.74 7.02 -3.49
C ASP A 1003 39.98 8.32 -3.84
N HIS A 1004 39.11 8.25 -4.84
CA HIS A 1004 38.32 9.38 -5.33
C HIS A 1004 37.37 9.95 -4.26
N VAL A 1005 36.60 9.11 -3.55
CA VAL A 1005 35.68 9.61 -2.49
C VAL A 1005 36.41 10.24 -1.31
N VAL A 1006 37.66 9.83 -1.05
CA VAL A 1006 38.47 10.36 0.07
C VAL A 1006 39.26 11.61 -0.32
N ARG A 1007 39.81 11.67 -1.55
CA ARG A 1007 40.68 12.78 -2.01
C ARG A 1007 39.91 13.89 -2.71
N ASP A 1008 38.92 13.55 -3.54
CA ASP A 1008 38.23 14.49 -4.43
C ASP A 1008 36.85 14.85 -3.90
N THR A 1009 35.95 13.86 -3.74
CA THR A 1009 34.57 14.08 -3.26
C THR A 1009 34.54 14.53 -1.79
N ARG A 1010 35.48 14.02 -0.98
CA ARG A 1010 35.65 14.31 0.45
C ARG A 1010 34.39 14.09 1.29
N CYS A 1011 33.62 13.05 0.96
CA CYS A 1011 32.34 12.71 1.59
C CYS A 1011 32.49 11.67 2.72
N LEU A 1012 31.57 11.69 3.68
CA LEU A 1012 31.57 10.73 4.80
C LEU A 1012 31.22 9.34 4.27
N THR A 1013 32.11 8.36 4.44
CA THR A 1013 32.03 7.10 3.68
C THR A 1013 32.11 5.84 4.55
N LEU A 1014 31.21 4.88 4.33
CA LEU A 1014 31.27 3.52 4.86
C LEU A 1014 31.48 2.55 3.69
N PHE A 1015 32.68 1.98 3.58
CA PHE A 1015 33.10 1.13 2.46
C PHE A 1015 33.27 -0.31 2.96
N ILE A 1016 32.36 -1.21 2.61
CA ILE A 1016 32.43 -2.62 2.99
C ILE A 1016 33.15 -3.40 1.88
N THR A 1017 34.18 -4.19 2.23
CA THR A 1017 34.90 -4.99 1.23
C THR A 1017 35.45 -6.32 1.76
N HIS A 1018 35.66 -7.25 0.83
CA HIS A 1018 36.45 -8.47 1.00
C HIS A 1018 37.88 -8.33 0.48
N TYR A 1019 38.19 -7.26 -0.26
CA TYR A 1019 39.51 -7.04 -0.85
C TYR A 1019 40.50 -6.55 0.21
N GLN A 1020 41.21 -7.47 0.86
CA GLN A 1020 42.27 -7.16 1.84
C GLN A 1020 43.37 -6.22 1.30
N SER A 1021 43.53 -6.10 -0.02
CA SER A 1021 44.40 -5.10 -0.67
C SER A 1021 44.01 -3.65 -0.35
N LEU A 1022 42.71 -3.35 -0.23
CA LEU A 1022 42.22 -1.99 0.07
C LEU A 1022 42.63 -1.52 1.48
N ALA A 1023 42.90 -2.43 2.42
CA ALA A 1023 43.40 -2.05 3.73
C ALA A 1023 44.78 -1.36 3.68
N ARG A 1024 45.57 -1.62 2.63
CA ARG A 1024 46.84 -0.92 2.39
C ARG A 1024 46.64 0.41 1.67
N VAL A 1025 45.60 0.51 0.83
CA VAL A 1025 45.17 1.79 0.22
C VAL A 1025 44.74 2.76 1.31
N ALA A 1026 43.96 2.28 2.29
CA ALA A 1026 43.57 3.05 3.48
C ALA A 1026 44.79 3.59 4.27
N ALA A 1027 45.89 2.84 4.35
CA ALA A 1027 47.14 3.30 4.96
C ALA A 1027 47.89 4.32 4.09
N GLY A 1028 48.05 4.05 2.79
CA GLY A 1028 48.71 4.94 1.83
C GLY A 1028 47.95 6.22 1.48
N LEU A 1029 46.70 6.35 1.95
CA LEU A 1029 45.85 7.54 1.76
C LEU A 1029 46.21 8.73 2.67
N GLY A 1030 47.04 8.51 3.70
CA GLY A 1030 47.56 9.57 4.58
C GLY A 1030 46.59 10.05 5.67
N ASP A 1031 47.13 10.86 6.59
CA ASP A 1031 46.49 11.58 7.72
C ASP A 1031 45.47 10.81 8.60
N GLY A 1032 45.43 9.48 8.53
CA GLY A 1032 44.38 8.68 9.18
C GLY A 1032 42.97 8.90 8.60
N ARG A 1033 42.86 9.41 7.37
CA ARG A 1033 41.57 9.74 6.72
C ARG A 1033 40.68 8.52 6.50
N VAL A 1034 41.27 7.33 6.35
CA VAL A 1034 40.54 6.06 6.27
C VAL A 1034 40.88 5.18 7.47
N ARG A 1035 39.86 4.80 8.23
CA ARG A 1035 40.00 3.88 9.38
C ARG A 1035 39.58 2.48 8.98
N CYS A 1036 40.48 1.50 9.08
CA CYS A 1036 40.12 0.10 8.92
C CYS A 1036 39.40 -0.41 10.18
N VAL A 1037 38.26 -1.06 10.00
CA VAL A 1037 37.48 -1.72 11.05
C VAL A 1037 37.00 -3.10 10.62
N HIS A 1038 36.64 -3.94 11.58
CA HIS A 1038 36.08 -5.28 11.33
C HIS A 1038 35.03 -5.65 12.36
N MET A 1039 34.17 -6.61 12.01
CA MET A 1039 33.25 -7.23 12.97
C MET A 1039 34.00 -8.25 13.81
N ARG A 1040 33.99 -8.09 15.13
CA ARG A 1040 34.66 -8.96 16.11
C ARG A 1040 33.99 -10.33 16.19
N PHE A 1041 34.82 -11.35 16.29
CA PHE A 1041 34.46 -12.75 16.53
C PHE A 1041 35.48 -13.36 17.48
N GLU A 1042 35.10 -14.43 18.19
CA GLU A 1042 36.03 -15.22 19.01
C GLU A 1042 36.09 -16.65 18.47
N ALA A 1043 37.30 -17.21 18.46
CA ALA A 1043 37.60 -18.52 17.89
C ALA A 1043 38.00 -19.49 19.02
N THR A 1044 37.03 -20.24 19.52
CA THR A 1044 37.22 -21.24 20.57
C THR A 1044 37.67 -22.56 19.97
N THR A 1045 38.88 -23.02 20.30
CA THR A 1045 39.30 -24.41 20.06
C THR A 1045 38.35 -25.35 20.78
N SER A 1046 37.70 -26.25 20.05
CA SER A 1046 36.84 -27.27 20.64
C SER A 1046 37.66 -28.18 21.54
N LYS A 1047 37.25 -28.32 22.80
CA LYS A 1047 37.77 -29.36 23.71
C LYS A 1047 36.89 -30.60 23.57
N THR A 1048 37.26 -31.46 22.62
CA THR A 1048 36.85 -32.87 22.64
C THR A 1048 37.90 -33.65 23.42
N ASP A 1049 37.47 -34.39 24.45
CA ASP A 1049 38.34 -35.09 25.41
C ASP A 1049 38.97 -36.38 24.84
N ASP A 1050 39.74 -36.25 23.75
CA ASP A 1050 40.59 -37.30 23.17
C ASP A 1050 42.08 -36.89 23.29
N ASP A 1051 42.55 -36.71 24.53
CA ASP A 1051 43.97 -36.56 24.85
C ASP A 1051 44.71 -37.90 24.64
N ASN A 1052 45.11 -38.21 23.40
CA ASN A 1052 46.07 -39.28 23.08
C ASN A 1052 46.63 -39.20 21.63
N ASN A 1053 47.06 -38.03 21.16
CA ASN A 1053 47.85 -37.95 19.93
C ASN A 1053 48.76 -36.70 19.88
N ASP A 1054 50.01 -36.86 20.29
CA ASP A 1054 51.06 -35.83 20.21
C ASP A 1054 51.57 -35.68 18.77
N ASN A 1055 50.89 -34.84 17.98
CA ASN A 1055 51.38 -34.34 16.70
C ASN A 1055 51.08 -32.83 16.61
N ASP A 1056 52.13 -32.03 16.41
CA ASP A 1056 52.06 -30.56 16.36
C ASP A 1056 51.47 -30.04 15.03
N ASP A 1057 50.15 -30.12 14.90
CA ASP A 1057 49.40 -29.48 13.81
C ASP A 1057 48.46 -28.39 14.39
N ASP A 1058 48.83 -27.13 14.21
CA ASP A 1058 48.35 -25.96 14.95
C ASP A 1058 46.88 -25.56 14.60
N ASP A 1059 46.20 -26.33 13.75
CA ASP A 1059 44.86 -26.07 13.22
C ASP A 1059 43.74 -26.94 13.84
N LYS A 1060 43.89 -27.30 15.14
CA LYS A 1060 42.81 -27.90 15.95
C LYS A 1060 41.48 -27.14 15.78
N ASP A 1061 40.37 -27.87 15.73
CA ASP A 1061 39.05 -27.37 15.30
C ASP A 1061 38.56 -26.15 16.10
N LYS A 1062 38.74 -24.95 15.52
CA LYS A 1062 38.30 -23.66 16.08
C LYS A 1062 36.86 -23.35 15.64
N GLU A 1063 35.93 -23.51 16.57
CA GLU A 1063 34.56 -23.02 16.47
C GLU A 1063 34.56 -21.48 16.55
N ILE A 1064 33.70 -20.81 15.78
CA ILE A 1064 33.65 -19.33 15.74
C ILE A 1064 32.32 -18.84 16.30
N THR A 1065 32.41 -18.01 17.33
CA THR A 1065 31.28 -17.23 17.85
C THR A 1065 31.37 -15.80 17.31
N PHE A 1066 30.36 -15.36 16.58
CA PHE A 1066 30.25 -13.96 16.14
C PHE A 1066 29.77 -13.09 17.30
N LEU A 1067 30.50 -12.01 17.61
CA LEU A 1067 30.16 -11.10 18.71
C LEU A 1067 29.36 -9.87 18.24
N TYR A 1068 29.27 -9.65 16.92
CA TYR A 1068 28.55 -8.54 16.28
C TYR A 1068 28.97 -7.12 16.73
N GLN A 1069 30.08 -6.99 17.46
CA GLN A 1069 30.70 -5.74 17.85
C GLN A 1069 31.67 -5.26 16.74
N VAL A 1070 31.78 -3.95 16.54
CA VAL A 1070 32.81 -3.36 15.66
C VAL A 1070 34.10 -3.16 16.46
N ALA A 1071 35.24 -3.48 15.86
CA ALA A 1071 36.57 -3.24 16.40
C ALA A 1071 37.50 -2.61 15.34
N ASP A 1072 38.43 -1.76 15.76
CA ASP A 1072 39.48 -1.22 14.89
C ASP A 1072 40.39 -2.35 14.34
N GLY A 1073 40.97 -2.14 13.16
CA GLY A 1073 41.85 -3.10 12.49
C GLY A 1073 41.14 -3.96 11.42
N VAL A 1074 41.90 -4.85 10.79
CA VAL A 1074 41.50 -5.61 9.58
C VAL A 1074 41.21 -7.08 9.91
N ALA A 1075 40.22 -7.68 9.25
CA ALA A 1075 40.01 -9.13 9.31
C ALA A 1075 41.13 -9.91 8.58
N HIS A 1076 42.20 -10.24 9.31
CA HIS A 1076 43.44 -10.86 8.76
C HIS A 1076 43.29 -12.28 8.19
N ARG A 1077 42.18 -13.00 8.44
CA ARG A 1077 41.95 -14.36 7.89
C ARG A 1077 40.54 -14.50 7.32
N SER A 1078 40.44 -15.13 6.15
CA SER A 1078 39.19 -15.40 5.43
C SER A 1078 38.48 -16.66 5.97
N TYR A 1079 37.77 -16.52 7.09
CA TYR A 1079 37.07 -17.61 7.80
C TYR A 1079 35.86 -18.23 7.05
N GLY A 1080 35.75 -18.09 5.73
CA GLY A 1080 34.71 -18.73 4.92
C GLY A 1080 34.73 -20.26 5.05
N LEU A 1081 35.89 -20.87 5.28
CA LEU A 1081 36.02 -22.32 5.54
C LEU A 1081 35.39 -22.76 6.87
N ASN A 1082 35.42 -21.89 7.90
CA ASN A 1082 34.79 -22.18 9.20
C ASN A 1082 33.27 -21.93 9.14
N VAL A 1083 32.81 -20.96 8.34
CA VAL A 1083 31.37 -20.82 8.04
C VAL A 1083 30.87 -22.01 7.21
N ALA A 1084 31.64 -22.48 6.24
CA ALA A 1084 31.35 -23.71 5.48
C ALA A 1084 31.29 -24.96 6.39
N ARG A 1085 32.09 -25.01 7.45
CA ARG A 1085 32.04 -26.05 8.50
C ARG A 1085 30.75 -25.99 9.32
N LEU A 1086 30.28 -24.78 9.69
CA LEU A 1086 28.97 -24.58 10.33
C LEU A 1086 27.81 -24.99 9.40
N ALA A 1087 27.95 -24.80 8.08
CA ALA A 1087 27.04 -25.31 7.07
C ALA A 1087 27.16 -26.82 6.79
N HIS A 1088 27.87 -27.57 7.65
CA HIS A 1088 28.10 -29.02 7.57
C HIS A 1088 28.71 -29.52 6.24
N ILE A 1089 29.48 -28.68 5.53
CA ILE A 1089 30.22 -29.14 4.33
C ILE A 1089 31.23 -30.22 4.75
N PRO A 1090 31.31 -31.38 4.06
CA PRO A 1090 32.13 -32.52 4.49
C PRO A 1090 33.61 -32.14 4.68
N ARG A 1091 34.23 -32.60 5.78
CA ARG A 1091 35.63 -32.30 6.15
C ARG A 1091 36.58 -32.41 4.94
N ARG A 1092 36.56 -33.52 4.21
CA ARG A 1092 37.37 -33.76 2.99
C ARG A 1092 37.35 -32.62 1.96
N VAL A 1093 36.24 -31.89 1.83
CA VAL A 1093 36.11 -30.73 0.92
C VAL A 1093 36.76 -29.49 1.54
N LEU A 1094 36.55 -29.27 2.84
CA LEU A 1094 37.19 -28.20 3.61
C LEU A 1094 38.71 -28.37 3.64
N ASP A 1095 39.21 -29.59 3.83
CA ASP A 1095 40.64 -29.91 3.89
C ASP A 1095 41.34 -29.61 2.54
N VAL A 1096 40.67 -29.91 1.43
CA VAL A 1096 41.13 -29.55 0.08
C VAL A 1096 41.08 -28.05 -0.16
N ALA A 1097 40.02 -27.37 0.28
CA ALA A 1097 39.85 -25.93 0.13
C ALA A 1097 40.84 -25.13 1.01
N ALA A 1098 41.15 -25.60 2.23
CA ALA A 1098 42.17 -25.04 3.11
C ALA A 1098 43.55 -25.11 2.46
N ARG A 1099 43.93 -26.29 1.93
CA ARG A 1099 45.19 -26.45 1.20
C ARG A 1099 45.27 -25.51 -0.01
N LYS A 1100 44.21 -25.45 -0.82
CA LYS A 1100 44.16 -24.57 -2.02
C LYS A 1100 44.17 -23.08 -1.67
N SER A 1101 43.58 -22.68 -0.55
CA SER A 1101 43.70 -21.31 -0.02
C SER A 1101 45.13 -20.98 0.37
N ARG A 1102 45.82 -21.92 1.07
CA ARG A 1102 47.21 -21.77 1.50
C ARG A 1102 48.17 -21.71 0.29
N GLU A 1103 48.04 -22.65 -0.65
CA GLU A 1103 48.78 -22.65 -1.93
C GLU A 1103 48.62 -21.32 -2.70
N MET A 1104 47.40 -20.74 -2.71
CA MET A 1104 47.13 -19.49 -3.41
C MET A 1104 47.72 -18.27 -2.67
N GLU A 1105 47.66 -18.24 -1.35
CA GLU A 1105 48.28 -17.19 -0.53
C GLU A 1105 49.81 -17.21 -0.67
N GLU A 1106 50.42 -18.39 -0.59
CA GLU A 1106 51.85 -18.61 -0.81
C GLU A 1106 52.28 -18.21 -2.23
N ALA A 1107 51.50 -18.58 -3.26
CA ALA A 1107 51.79 -18.17 -4.63
C ALA A 1107 51.69 -16.65 -4.84
N VAL A 1108 50.77 -15.96 -4.16
CA VAL A 1108 50.67 -14.49 -4.18
C VAL A 1108 51.84 -13.85 -3.42
N LYS A 1109 52.20 -14.35 -2.24
CA LYS A 1109 53.38 -13.92 -1.47
C LYS A 1109 54.68 -14.10 -2.26
N ALA A 1110 54.88 -15.26 -2.87
CA ALA A 1110 56.07 -15.54 -3.69
C ALA A 1110 56.18 -14.60 -4.91
N ARG A 1111 55.06 -14.30 -5.60
CA ARG A 1111 55.04 -13.30 -6.69
C ARG A 1111 55.37 -11.89 -6.18
N ARG A 1112 54.88 -11.50 -5.00
CA ARG A 1112 55.22 -10.21 -4.36
C ARG A 1112 56.69 -10.14 -3.98
N LEU A 1113 57.25 -11.19 -3.37
CA LEU A 1113 58.67 -11.28 -3.04
C LEU A 1113 59.55 -11.14 -4.29
N GLN A 1114 59.19 -11.83 -5.39
CA GLN A 1114 59.87 -11.66 -6.67
C GLN A 1114 59.73 -10.24 -7.26
N GLY A 1115 58.59 -9.57 -7.01
CA GLY A 1115 58.40 -8.15 -7.35
C GLY A 1115 59.30 -7.22 -6.53
N ALA A 1116 59.33 -7.38 -5.20
CA ALA A 1116 60.17 -6.62 -4.28
C ALA A 1116 61.66 -6.79 -4.60
N VAL A 1117 62.11 -8.02 -4.86
CA VAL A 1117 63.51 -8.31 -5.26
C VAL A 1117 63.84 -7.71 -6.64
N ARG A 1118 62.87 -7.61 -7.56
CA ARG A 1118 63.07 -6.90 -8.85
C ARG A 1118 63.14 -5.38 -8.68
N LEU A 1119 62.32 -4.79 -7.80
CA LEU A 1119 62.39 -3.36 -7.45
C LEU A 1119 63.75 -3.04 -6.80
N LEU A 1120 64.17 -3.82 -5.81
CA LEU A 1120 65.47 -3.70 -5.16
C LEU A 1120 66.62 -3.86 -6.16
N GLY A 1121 66.54 -4.86 -7.05
CA GLY A 1121 67.50 -5.06 -8.14
C GLY A 1121 67.45 -3.98 -9.25
N GLY A 1122 66.41 -3.15 -9.28
CA GLY A 1122 66.31 -1.95 -10.11
C GLY A 1122 67.01 -0.76 -9.46
N ILE A 1123 66.65 -0.46 -8.20
CA ILE A 1123 67.24 0.63 -7.40
C ILE A 1123 68.76 0.45 -7.24
N VAL A 1124 69.23 -0.79 -7.03
CA VAL A 1124 70.67 -1.11 -6.94
C VAL A 1124 71.41 -1.02 -8.29
N LYS A 1125 70.70 -0.78 -9.41
CA LYS A 1125 71.28 -0.66 -10.77
C LYS A 1125 71.01 0.68 -11.46
N GLY A 1126 69.99 1.42 -11.05
CA GLY A 1126 69.73 2.77 -11.51
C GLY A 1126 70.56 3.77 -10.71
N GLY A 1127 71.52 4.42 -11.37
CA GLY A 1127 72.28 5.52 -10.76
C GLY A 1127 71.82 6.86 -11.28
N SER A 1128 71.50 7.79 -10.36
CA SER A 1128 71.19 9.20 -10.61
C SER A 1128 69.97 9.47 -11.50
N GLY A 1129 68.79 9.33 -10.90
CA GLY A 1129 67.52 9.82 -11.45
C GLY A 1129 66.53 10.23 -10.36
N GLY A 1130 65.77 11.31 -10.59
CA GLY A 1130 64.86 11.90 -9.58
C GLY A 1130 63.68 11.02 -9.12
N ASP A 1131 63.54 9.81 -9.66
CA ASP A 1131 62.53 8.82 -9.25
C ASP A 1131 62.99 7.90 -8.10
N GLU A 1132 64.26 7.98 -7.68
CA GLU A 1132 64.85 7.11 -6.65
C GLU A 1132 64.04 7.10 -5.34
N GLU A 1133 63.50 8.24 -4.91
CA GLU A 1133 62.72 8.39 -3.66
C GLU A 1133 61.39 7.62 -3.73
N ASN A 1134 60.61 7.81 -4.82
CA ASN A 1134 59.38 7.04 -5.08
C ASN A 1134 59.64 5.53 -5.20
N GLN A 1135 60.78 5.13 -5.78
CA GLN A 1135 61.14 3.71 -5.89
C GLN A 1135 61.54 3.12 -4.53
N LEU A 1136 62.22 3.89 -3.68
CA LEU A 1136 62.56 3.51 -2.31
C LEU A 1136 61.31 3.32 -1.46
N ASP A 1137 60.34 4.23 -1.51
CA ASP A 1137 59.04 4.08 -0.82
C ASP A 1137 58.26 2.85 -1.34
N HIS A 1138 58.24 2.65 -2.67
CA HIS A 1138 57.66 1.43 -3.25
C HIS A 1138 58.37 0.15 -2.81
N LEU A 1139 59.69 0.18 -2.58
CA LEU A 1139 60.46 -0.95 -2.08
C LEU A 1139 60.25 -1.19 -0.59
N VAL A 1140 60.34 -0.15 0.26
CA VAL A 1140 60.10 -0.22 1.70
C VAL A 1140 58.70 -0.76 1.95
N SER A 1141 57.70 -0.20 1.27
CA SER A 1141 56.35 -0.75 1.30
C SER A 1141 56.32 -2.19 0.81
N SER A 1142 57.00 -2.55 -0.29
CA SER A 1142 57.04 -3.95 -0.78
C SER A 1142 57.74 -4.94 0.17
N ILE A 1143 58.53 -4.45 1.13
CA ILE A 1143 59.17 -5.25 2.19
C ILE A 1143 58.25 -5.36 3.42
N GLU A 1144 57.54 -4.30 3.81
CA GLU A 1144 56.49 -4.32 4.86
C GLU A 1144 55.27 -5.19 4.48
N GLN A 1145 55.18 -5.62 3.22
CA GLN A 1145 54.08 -6.41 2.65
C GLN A 1145 54.27 -7.93 2.69
N LEU A 1146 55.38 -8.42 3.26
CA LEU A 1146 55.81 -9.83 3.23
C LEU A 1146 55.54 -10.57 4.56
#